data_AF-A0A2E9IRF1-F1
#
_entry.id   AF-A0A2E9IRF1-F1
#
_cell.length_a   1.000
_cell.length_b   1.000
_cell.length_c   1.000
_cell.angle_alpha   90.00
_cell.angle_beta   90.00
_cell.angle_gamma   90.00
#
_symmetry.space_group_name_H-M   'P 1'
#
loop_
_entity.id
_entity.type
_entity.pdbx_description
1 polymer ?
#
loop_
_entity_poly.entity_id
_entity_poly.type
_entity_poly.pdbx_seq_one_letter_code
_entity_poly.pdbx_strand_id
1 'polypeptide(L)'
;MSARRETPAFGTEIIERLIAPETRSQAFREVQIARQGENPRNDWQALPMAAFELYHQDLLVTECPQLAGAPSLYMVSYFWDHATYSRYFSKYRSSRSGGFSPVEEAHKPQALVRVGGRSSNWLPAGQNPDLSLPPEEKLEERVIVFLSDQGQVVRPFGGDNMTEGDVFKDLNQDGRYERVYSSNFRVYDTREGEPDIRVQALRVEAVDLESERLFYLLLNWHRYQSELVPTWGWAVRDLDGDGIDEIVLGPIENESAEPEVQVVYRWDAEQGQYVGPSGSFEDHYLLLDPKLDLWDELRRVKAAGGLQYEAIAEANAPDVLAAEVPPPVYDWRQREPYRHRSLVDASHADLLHFMCGWTPVKATSSNEPSPSLAPTAPSTATAVASGSNHRFEFKQAWSELDPRAAMFTFVESNQSHVHRNKFTLYYPTHLKQAEHADWVVFSSRQGPGVEVLKSEQEGAGRYWSAKYSRPLPEKYPAGEYQWKWELGRVDAERTRWLQQGLWWLAQIRSDLKVREPGRYSSSAGFSTNCFPTDMEAAPPSLRLLTAAGASLIDIKAERASAYSGSWRDEFGPEQYLGFAQQLFKANEGGLYRERLRDVSLPQVLASMPDLIADLKAGRIPPQLAQAIVRSVGDSAEGSLLPLLKEIEALVPDRAAFELEWQRLALALEELGDASDIGSFRRKSELEAQMATLEQSMRDHLWGWLREPLNLAIRQLEVADDVEALSQWAQRAGEPGALWALVRLRDVNTAAWSEVLSQVFREQVRWRTNIIRYLANQDRELAQALVESLPRLQQLKLLPSLAQNQSAANMDAATIQSLLATMCAPSLDAKTRVAALRKLLPKNEPNTIERIDLDQALLELLQSEMHPSRDPWPERYLVYDAALFLLLRNQLPPPVELYIKAANTGWNEFSFGSYLALMLHLAVVNESSQAHAWLLDWGQRYIEQDAGGWGRFSEFIYAADLHRFGAFLQRLATMDAHAQEGGSALGKGRQPELKHGERYHMARRIVAVWTEPDPLTQAKCELLLGFNFGYRYGPDSLYHVTMRTKARLQENVKRLSPAQRQAFADFIQWCETAIEREDLGYHSRQYFEWLSDTFVTAAE
;
A
#
# COMPACT_ATOMS: atom_id res chain seq x y z
N MET A 1 9.13 31.04 -12.71
CA MET A 1 7.87 31.46 -13.36
C MET A 1 7.48 30.40 -14.38
N SER A 2 6.50 29.55 -14.07
CA SER A 2 5.93 28.59 -15.02
C SER A 2 5.02 29.35 -15.99
N ALA A 3 5.16 29.14 -17.30
CA ALA A 3 4.25 29.71 -18.30
C ALA A 3 2.80 29.40 -17.92
N ARG A 4 1.94 30.43 -17.90
CA ARG A 4 0.49 30.28 -17.68
C ARG A 4 -0.03 29.38 -18.80
N ARG A 5 -0.38 28.12 -18.47
CA ARG A 5 -1.07 27.23 -19.42
C ARG A 5 -2.40 27.88 -19.79
N GLU A 6 -2.71 27.95 -21.08
CA GLU A 6 -4.02 28.42 -21.55
C GLU A 6 -5.10 27.59 -20.90
N THR A 7 -6.06 28.27 -20.28
CA THR A 7 -7.15 27.62 -19.58
C THR A 7 -8.22 27.19 -20.60
N PRO A 8 -8.68 25.93 -20.57
CA PRO A 8 -9.68 25.45 -21.52
C PRO A 8 -10.97 26.30 -21.45
N ALA A 9 -11.46 26.70 -22.62
CA ALA A 9 -12.73 27.41 -22.80
C ALA A 9 -13.76 26.43 -23.39
N PHE A 10 -14.85 26.20 -22.66
CA PHE A 10 -15.90 25.27 -23.08
C PHE A 10 -17.08 25.96 -23.80
N GLY A 11 -17.13 27.30 -23.77
CA GLY A 11 -18.28 28.08 -24.24
C GLY A 11 -19.40 28.15 -23.21
N THR A 12 -20.38 29.04 -23.44
CA THR A 12 -21.53 29.26 -22.54
C THR A 12 -22.37 27.99 -22.33
N GLU A 13 -22.37 27.07 -23.29
CA GLU A 13 -23.12 25.79 -23.24
C GLU A 13 -22.73 24.92 -22.03
N ILE A 14 -21.47 24.96 -21.58
CA ILE A 14 -21.05 24.16 -20.41
C ILE A 14 -21.77 24.62 -19.14
N ILE A 15 -22.03 25.93 -19.02
CA ILE A 15 -22.68 26.52 -17.85
C ILE A 15 -24.14 26.09 -17.83
N GLU A 16 -24.84 26.20 -18.96
CA GLU A 16 -26.23 25.71 -19.10
C GLU A 16 -26.33 24.22 -18.72
N ARG A 17 -25.38 23.41 -19.18
CA ARG A 17 -25.33 21.96 -18.87
C ARG A 17 -24.93 21.65 -17.43
N LEU A 18 -24.13 22.49 -16.76
CA LEU A 18 -23.81 22.37 -15.34
C LEU A 18 -25.02 22.72 -14.46
N ILE A 19 -25.77 23.75 -14.85
CA ILE A 19 -26.99 24.18 -14.15
C ILE A 19 -28.06 23.09 -14.25
N ALA A 20 -28.28 22.53 -15.45
CA ALA A 20 -29.25 21.48 -15.73
C ALA A 20 -28.92 20.16 -14.97
N PRO A 21 -29.75 19.72 -13.99
CA PRO A 21 -29.46 18.57 -13.13
C PRO A 21 -29.15 17.27 -13.89
N GLU A 22 -29.81 17.05 -15.04
CA GLU A 22 -29.68 15.85 -15.87
C GLU A 22 -28.35 15.77 -16.63
N THR A 23 -27.70 16.90 -16.90
CA THR A 23 -26.40 16.95 -17.60
C THR A 23 -25.24 17.34 -16.70
N ARG A 24 -25.53 17.77 -15.47
CA ARG A 24 -24.58 18.35 -14.51
C ARG A 24 -23.32 17.49 -14.30
N SER A 25 -23.50 16.23 -13.93
CA SER A 25 -22.36 15.31 -13.68
C SER A 25 -21.49 15.13 -14.93
N GLN A 26 -22.12 15.06 -16.12
CA GLN A 26 -21.40 14.90 -17.38
C GLN A 26 -20.63 16.16 -17.77
N ALA A 27 -21.27 17.33 -17.67
CA ALA A 27 -20.62 18.61 -17.91
C ALA A 27 -19.45 18.82 -16.95
N PHE A 28 -19.61 18.48 -15.68
CA PHE A 28 -18.53 18.57 -14.70
C PHE A 28 -17.38 17.62 -14.99
N ARG A 29 -17.67 16.42 -15.50
CA ARG A 29 -16.63 15.49 -15.96
C ARG A 29 -15.82 16.07 -17.12
N GLU A 30 -16.45 16.75 -18.07
CA GLU A 30 -15.76 17.46 -19.16
C GLU A 30 -14.84 18.56 -18.61
N VAL A 31 -15.31 19.32 -17.61
CA VAL A 31 -14.49 20.30 -16.88
C VAL A 31 -13.28 19.64 -16.24
N GLN A 32 -13.47 18.53 -15.53
CA GLN A 32 -12.36 17.80 -14.88
C GLN A 32 -11.37 17.18 -15.88
N ILE A 33 -11.85 16.66 -17.01
CA ILE A 33 -10.99 16.10 -18.07
C ILE A 33 -10.07 17.19 -18.63
N ALA A 34 -10.59 18.39 -18.91
CA ALA A 34 -9.73 19.45 -19.44
C ALA A 34 -8.74 19.97 -18.38
N ARG A 35 -9.10 19.90 -17.09
CA ARG A 35 -8.19 20.18 -15.97
C ARG A 35 -7.19 19.07 -15.67
N GLN A 36 -7.36 17.86 -16.23
CA GLN A 36 -6.56 16.68 -15.90
C GLN A 36 -5.06 16.86 -16.18
N GLY A 37 -4.67 17.78 -17.06
CA GLY A 37 -3.27 18.19 -17.25
C GLY A 37 -2.60 18.74 -15.98
N GLU A 38 -3.37 19.14 -14.96
CA GLU A 38 -2.90 19.61 -13.64
C GLU A 38 -2.64 18.46 -12.66
N ASN A 39 -3.37 17.34 -12.76
CA ASN A 39 -3.22 16.17 -11.90
C ASN A 39 -3.42 14.87 -12.70
N PRO A 40 -2.36 14.35 -13.34
CA PRO A 40 -2.45 13.20 -14.26
C PRO A 40 -2.75 11.86 -13.55
N ARG A 41 -2.96 11.85 -12.23
CA ARG A 41 -3.16 10.62 -11.45
C ARG A 41 -4.50 9.94 -11.71
N ASN A 42 -5.51 10.68 -12.16
CA ASN A 42 -6.84 10.16 -12.42
C ASN A 42 -7.20 10.38 -13.89
N ASP A 43 -7.42 9.29 -14.61
CA ASP A 43 -7.98 9.34 -15.97
C ASP A 43 -9.50 9.48 -15.89
N TRP A 44 -9.97 10.73 -15.85
CA TRP A 44 -11.39 11.04 -15.74
C TRP A 44 -12.16 10.58 -16.97
N GLN A 45 -11.51 10.48 -18.14
CA GLN A 45 -12.11 9.98 -19.37
C GLN A 45 -12.30 8.45 -19.34
N ALA A 46 -11.43 7.72 -18.65
CA ALA A 46 -11.60 6.27 -18.45
C ALA A 46 -12.57 5.89 -17.32
N LEU A 47 -12.90 6.82 -16.43
CA LEU A 47 -13.74 6.53 -15.25
C LEU A 47 -15.23 6.36 -15.64
N PRO A 48 -15.90 5.23 -15.31
CA PRO A 48 -17.34 5.11 -15.54
C PRO A 48 -18.12 6.21 -14.81
N MET A 49 -19.20 6.74 -15.41
CA MET A 49 -19.92 7.90 -14.85
C MET A 49 -20.37 7.68 -13.40
N ALA A 50 -20.92 6.52 -13.07
CA ALA A 50 -21.32 6.19 -11.69
C ALA A 50 -20.16 6.25 -10.68
N ALA A 51 -18.92 5.94 -11.12
CA ALA A 51 -17.74 6.07 -10.28
C ALA A 51 -17.26 7.52 -10.18
N PHE A 52 -17.44 8.31 -11.24
CA PHE A 52 -17.20 9.75 -11.24
C PHE A 52 -18.14 10.47 -10.27
N GLU A 53 -19.43 10.15 -10.31
CA GLU A 53 -20.45 10.70 -9.40
C GLU A 53 -20.21 10.28 -7.94
N LEU A 54 -19.75 9.05 -7.70
CA LEU A 54 -19.38 8.63 -6.34
C LEU A 54 -18.15 9.39 -5.81
N TYR A 55 -17.24 9.77 -6.69
CA TYR A 55 -16.04 10.52 -6.34
C TYR A 55 -16.34 12.00 -6.09
N HIS A 56 -17.29 12.57 -6.83
CA HIS A 56 -17.69 13.98 -6.78
C HIS A 56 -19.14 14.08 -6.31
N GLN A 57 -19.35 13.93 -5.01
CA GLN A 57 -20.69 13.90 -4.43
C GLN A 57 -21.22 15.33 -4.21
N ASP A 58 -22.55 15.47 -4.26
CA ASP A 58 -23.26 16.71 -3.94
C ASP A 58 -22.77 17.94 -4.73
N LEU A 59 -22.73 17.79 -6.05
CA LEU A 59 -22.32 18.86 -6.95
C LEU A 59 -23.33 20.00 -6.93
N LEU A 60 -22.93 21.14 -6.39
CA LEU A 60 -23.68 22.39 -6.39
C LEU A 60 -23.06 23.37 -7.40
N VAL A 61 -23.92 24.12 -8.09
CA VAL A 61 -23.51 25.17 -9.03
C VAL A 61 -24.16 26.46 -8.59
N THR A 62 -23.35 27.46 -8.27
CA THR A 62 -23.77 28.77 -7.77
C THR A 62 -23.31 29.83 -8.75
N GLU A 63 -24.19 30.75 -9.13
CA GLU A 63 -23.79 31.98 -9.82
C GLU A 63 -23.34 32.99 -8.75
N CYS A 64 -22.07 33.37 -8.78
CA CYS A 64 -21.51 34.37 -7.89
C CYS A 64 -21.88 35.75 -8.42
N PRO A 65 -22.61 36.59 -7.65
CA PRO A 65 -22.87 37.98 -8.01
C PRO A 65 -21.59 38.73 -8.34
N GLN A 66 -21.64 39.62 -9.32
CA GLN A 66 -20.51 40.44 -9.77
C GLN A 66 -20.96 41.89 -9.94
N LEU A 67 -20.01 42.82 -9.89
CA LEU A 67 -20.28 44.24 -10.13
C LEU A 67 -20.88 44.46 -11.53
N ALA A 68 -21.70 45.50 -11.66
CA ALA A 68 -22.39 45.81 -12.92
C ALA A 68 -21.40 45.95 -14.09
N GLY A 69 -21.54 45.06 -15.08
CA GLY A 69 -20.70 45.03 -16.28
C GLY A 69 -19.48 44.08 -16.21
N ALA A 70 -19.21 43.47 -15.05
CA ALA A 70 -18.28 42.34 -14.96
C ALA A 70 -18.94 41.04 -15.46
N PRO A 71 -18.16 40.11 -16.04
CA PRO A 71 -18.70 38.82 -16.49
C PRO A 71 -19.12 37.96 -15.30
N SER A 72 -20.25 37.26 -15.40
CA SER A 72 -20.70 36.34 -14.34
C SER A 72 -19.65 35.27 -14.05
N LEU A 73 -19.55 34.88 -12.78
CA LEU A 73 -18.76 33.76 -12.32
C LEU A 73 -19.66 32.66 -11.78
N TYR A 74 -19.32 31.41 -12.06
CA TYR A 74 -20.04 30.23 -11.61
C TYR A 74 -19.12 29.38 -10.75
N MET A 75 -19.47 29.21 -9.48
CA MET A 75 -18.78 28.31 -8.56
C MET A 75 -19.43 26.93 -8.60
N VAL A 76 -18.63 25.90 -8.87
CA VAL A 76 -19.01 24.50 -8.76
C VAL A 76 -18.37 23.91 -7.51
N SER A 77 -19.16 23.53 -6.51
CA SER A 77 -18.67 22.92 -5.27
C SER A 77 -19.09 21.45 -5.15
N TYR A 78 -18.25 20.60 -4.56
CA TYR A 78 -18.53 19.17 -4.35
C TYR A 78 -17.75 18.57 -3.18
N PHE A 79 -18.24 17.48 -2.61
CA PHE A 79 -17.50 16.67 -1.65
C PHE A 79 -16.57 15.69 -2.35
N TRP A 80 -15.35 15.60 -1.83
CA TRP A 80 -14.36 14.62 -2.28
C TRP A 80 -14.32 13.40 -1.35
N ASP A 81 -15.14 12.39 -1.62
CA ASP A 81 -15.19 11.15 -0.81
C ASP A 81 -14.20 10.09 -1.33
N HIS A 82 -12.90 10.36 -1.17
CA HIS A 82 -11.85 9.43 -1.58
C HIS A 82 -11.95 8.08 -0.82
N ALA A 83 -12.46 8.07 0.41
CA ALA A 83 -12.54 6.87 1.24
C ALA A 83 -13.59 5.90 0.71
N THR A 84 -14.82 6.37 0.48
CA THR A 84 -15.92 5.56 -0.09
C THR A 84 -15.56 5.14 -1.51
N TYR A 85 -15.03 6.06 -2.31
CA TYR A 85 -14.54 5.72 -3.64
C TYR A 85 -13.48 4.61 -3.61
N SER A 86 -12.47 4.74 -2.75
CA SER A 86 -11.42 3.73 -2.62
C SER A 86 -11.99 2.40 -2.15
N ARG A 87 -12.94 2.40 -1.21
CA ARG A 87 -13.58 1.17 -0.73
C ARG A 87 -14.29 0.39 -1.84
N TYR A 88 -15.00 1.07 -2.73
CA TYR A 88 -15.79 0.41 -3.78
C TYR A 88 -15.03 0.19 -5.08
N PHE A 89 -14.13 1.11 -5.44
CA PHE A 89 -13.47 1.14 -6.74
C PHE A 89 -11.96 0.85 -6.72
N SER A 90 -11.30 0.72 -5.55
CA SER A 90 -9.87 0.33 -5.48
C SER A 90 -9.58 -1.00 -6.17
N LYS A 91 -10.51 -1.96 -6.11
CA LYS A 91 -10.40 -3.26 -6.81
C LYS A 91 -10.39 -3.14 -8.34
N TYR A 92 -10.95 -2.05 -8.87
CA TYR A 92 -10.92 -1.74 -10.30
C TYR A 92 -9.75 -0.82 -10.65
N ARG A 93 -9.11 -0.17 -9.67
CA ARG A 93 -7.89 0.62 -9.85
C ARG A 93 -6.70 -0.31 -10.04
N SER A 94 -6.08 -0.26 -11.22
CA SER A 94 -4.84 -0.98 -11.45
C SER A 94 -3.73 -0.39 -10.59
N SER A 95 -3.22 -1.17 -9.62
CA SER A 95 -2.07 -0.79 -8.79
C SER A 95 -0.80 -0.49 -9.60
N ARG A 96 -0.76 -0.89 -10.88
CA ARG A 96 0.39 -0.71 -11.78
C ARG A 96 0.31 0.52 -12.68
N SER A 97 -0.87 1.08 -12.94
CA SER A 97 -1.06 2.13 -13.97
C SER A 97 -1.92 3.31 -13.55
N GLY A 98 -2.50 3.32 -12.35
CA GLY A 98 -3.37 4.41 -11.89
C GLY A 98 -4.76 4.44 -12.57
N GLY A 99 -4.88 3.92 -13.79
CA GLY A 99 -6.13 3.79 -14.54
C GLY A 99 -7.11 2.75 -13.98
N PHE A 100 -8.39 2.95 -14.28
CA PHE A 100 -9.49 2.09 -13.87
C PHE A 100 -9.76 1.01 -14.92
N SER A 101 -9.99 -0.22 -14.46
CA SER A 101 -10.60 -1.27 -15.27
C SER A 101 -12.10 -0.97 -15.43
N PRO A 102 -12.73 -1.35 -16.54
CA PRO A 102 -14.19 -1.21 -16.72
C PRO A 102 -14.93 -1.91 -15.57
N VAL A 103 -15.94 -1.23 -15.03
CA VAL A 103 -16.80 -1.76 -13.97
C VAL A 103 -17.94 -2.53 -14.65
N GLU A 104 -18.06 -3.82 -14.37
CA GLU A 104 -19.14 -4.66 -14.89
C GLU A 104 -20.52 -4.06 -14.54
N GLU A 105 -21.43 -4.05 -15.51
CA GLU A 105 -22.72 -3.36 -15.44
C GLU A 105 -23.61 -3.81 -14.27
N ALA A 106 -23.48 -5.08 -13.86
CA ALA A 106 -24.17 -5.67 -12.72
C ALA A 106 -23.78 -5.05 -11.36
N HIS A 107 -22.63 -4.38 -11.25
CA HIS A 107 -22.16 -3.76 -10.01
C HIS A 107 -22.58 -2.30 -9.84
N LYS A 108 -23.11 -1.65 -10.89
CA LYS A 108 -23.52 -0.23 -10.85
C LYS A 108 -24.71 0.02 -9.90
N PRO A 109 -25.82 -0.76 -9.92
CA PRO A 109 -27.01 -0.42 -9.13
C PRO A 109 -26.81 -0.62 -7.61
N GLN A 110 -26.07 -1.64 -7.16
CA GLN A 110 -25.90 -1.93 -5.74
C GLN A 110 -24.94 -0.96 -5.03
N ALA A 111 -23.94 -0.44 -5.74
CA ALA A 111 -23.04 0.60 -5.22
C ALA A 111 -23.77 1.94 -5.06
N LEU A 112 -24.64 2.29 -6.03
CA LEU A 112 -25.45 3.51 -6.00
C LEU A 112 -26.58 3.45 -4.95
N VAL A 113 -27.28 2.31 -4.83
CA VAL A 113 -28.42 2.14 -3.90
C VAL A 113 -28.01 2.21 -2.42
N ARG A 114 -26.79 1.82 -2.05
CA ARG A 114 -26.32 1.90 -0.64
C ARG A 114 -25.83 3.29 -0.23
N VAL A 115 -25.38 4.10 -1.18
CA VAL A 115 -24.97 5.50 -0.93
C VAL A 115 -26.19 6.40 -0.77
N GLY A 116 -27.32 6.01 -1.38
CA GLY A 116 -28.64 6.65 -1.18
C GLY A 116 -29.12 6.74 0.28
N GLY A 117 -28.53 5.95 1.20
CA GLY A 117 -28.84 6.05 2.63
C GLY A 117 -28.26 7.29 3.34
N ARG A 118 -27.28 7.98 2.74
CA ARG A 118 -26.84 9.33 3.16
C ARG A 118 -27.32 10.42 2.21
N SER A 119 -27.78 10.07 1.00
CA SER A 119 -28.23 11.02 -0.02
C SER A 119 -29.73 11.38 0.07
N SER A 120 -30.42 11.12 1.19
CA SER A 120 -31.85 11.44 1.33
C SER A 120 -32.16 12.95 1.35
N ASN A 121 -31.15 13.82 1.28
CA ASN A 121 -31.30 15.27 1.13
C ASN A 121 -31.03 15.77 -0.30
N TRP A 122 -31.01 14.88 -1.31
CA TRP A 122 -31.28 15.38 -2.67
C TRP A 122 -32.68 15.98 -2.64
N LEU A 123 -32.76 17.31 -2.63
CA LEU A 123 -34.03 18.03 -2.74
C LEU A 123 -34.84 17.35 -3.85
N PRO A 124 -36.09 16.94 -3.58
CA PRO A 124 -36.88 16.19 -4.54
C PRO A 124 -36.86 16.93 -5.88
N ALA A 125 -36.56 16.21 -6.96
CA ALA A 125 -36.50 16.73 -8.31
C ALA A 125 -37.74 17.60 -8.59
N GLY A 126 -37.55 18.92 -8.63
CA GLY A 126 -38.65 19.88 -8.81
C GLY A 126 -38.62 21.12 -7.94
N GLN A 127 -37.76 21.23 -6.92
CA GLN A 127 -37.47 22.53 -6.29
C GLN A 127 -36.32 23.23 -7.03
N ASN A 128 -36.52 24.51 -7.29
CA ASN A 128 -35.73 25.42 -8.14
C ASN A 128 -34.21 25.15 -8.03
N PRO A 129 -33.44 25.16 -9.13
CA PRO A 129 -31.99 25.34 -9.07
C PRO A 129 -31.74 26.80 -8.67
N ASP A 130 -32.02 27.13 -7.41
CA ASP A 130 -31.63 28.42 -6.88
C ASP A 130 -30.09 28.44 -6.95
N LEU A 131 -29.56 29.21 -7.90
CA LEU A 131 -28.12 29.37 -8.11
C LEU A 131 -27.48 30.18 -6.98
N SER A 132 -28.23 30.46 -5.92
CA SER A 132 -27.74 31.01 -4.67
C SER A 132 -27.06 29.92 -3.84
N LEU A 133 -26.07 30.31 -3.05
CA LEU A 133 -25.56 29.46 -1.99
C LEU A 133 -26.65 29.24 -0.94
N PRO A 134 -26.71 28.07 -0.29
CA PRO A 134 -27.54 27.93 0.90
C PRO A 134 -27.17 29.06 1.88
N PRO A 135 -28.16 29.82 2.38
CA PRO A 135 -27.87 30.95 3.25
C PRO A 135 -27.13 30.46 4.50
N GLU A 136 -26.04 31.16 4.84
CA GLU A 136 -25.36 31.11 6.14
C GLU A 136 -24.55 29.83 6.49
N GLU A 137 -24.42 28.86 5.58
CA GLU A 137 -23.63 27.66 5.87
C GLU A 137 -22.15 27.81 5.48
N LYS A 138 -21.26 27.59 6.45
CA LYS A 138 -19.84 27.34 6.18
C LYS A 138 -19.71 26.13 5.25
N LEU A 139 -18.97 26.27 4.17
CA LEU A 139 -18.69 25.16 3.27
C LEU A 139 -17.60 24.27 3.89
N GLU A 140 -18.01 23.25 4.64
CA GLU A 140 -17.09 22.30 5.24
C GLU A 140 -16.65 21.24 4.21
N GLU A 141 -15.33 21.03 4.09
CA GLU A 141 -14.68 19.95 3.33
C GLU A 141 -15.08 19.82 1.84
N ARG A 142 -15.43 20.93 1.19
CA ARG A 142 -15.74 20.92 -0.25
C ARG A 142 -14.55 21.30 -1.10
N VAL A 143 -14.59 20.89 -2.35
CA VAL A 143 -13.69 21.35 -3.39
C VAL A 143 -14.47 22.29 -4.31
N ILE A 144 -13.88 23.42 -4.66
CA ILE A 144 -14.51 24.44 -5.52
C ILE A 144 -13.79 24.54 -6.87
N VAL A 145 -14.55 24.87 -7.92
CA VAL A 145 -14.06 25.18 -9.26
C VAL A 145 -14.84 26.38 -9.76
N PHE A 146 -14.16 27.42 -10.23
CA PHE A 146 -14.82 28.59 -10.82
C PHE A 146 -14.79 28.51 -12.33
N LEU A 147 -15.89 28.91 -12.96
CA LEU A 147 -16.00 29.11 -14.39
C LEU A 147 -16.49 30.53 -14.68
N SER A 148 -15.98 31.18 -15.72
CA SER A 148 -16.61 32.39 -16.26
C SER A 148 -17.91 32.08 -16.99
N ASP A 149 -18.69 33.12 -17.30
CA ASP A 149 -19.84 33.08 -18.20
C ASP A 149 -19.55 32.44 -19.56
N GLN A 150 -18.31 32.57 -20.06
CA GLN A 150 -17.84 31.91 -21.29
C GLN A 150 -17.42 30.44 -21.09
N GLY A 151 -17.64 29.88 -19.91
CA GLY A 151 -17.22 28.52 -19.56
C GLY A 151 -15.71 28.36 -19.52
N GLN A 152 -14.93 29.40 -19.19
CA GLN A 152 -13.49 29.25 -18.97
C GLN A 152 -13.25 28.92 -17.50
N VAL A 153 -12.41 27.93 -17.18
CA VAL A 153 -12.01 27.70 -15.79
C VAL A 153 -11.20 28.91 -15.32
N VAL A 154 -11.53 29.45 -14.15
CA VAL A 154 -10.80 30.58 -13.55
C VAL A 154 -10.31 30.20 -12.17
N ARG A 155 -9.28 30.90 -11.70
CA ARG A 155 -8.60 30.59 -10.42
C ARG A 155 -8.46 31.85 -9.57
N PRO A 156 -9.59 32.38 -9.04
CA PRO A 156 -9.58 33.56 -8.20
C PRO A 156 -8.50 33.48 -7.10
N PHE A 157 -8.36 32.30 -6.48
CA PHE A 157 -7.51 32.11 -5.30
C PHE A 157 -6.20 31.37 -5.57
N GLY A 158 -5.61 31.51 -6.76
CA GLY A 158 -4.26 30.98 -7.06
C GLY A 158 -4.11 29.44 -6.97
N GLY A 159 -5.22 28.70 -6.93
CA GLY A 159 -5.24 27.24 -6.78
C GLY A 159 -5.66 26.73 -5.41
N ASP A 160 -5.91 27.62 -4.44
CA ASP A 160 -6.60 27.27 -3.19
C ASP A 160 -8.07 26.99 -3.48
N ASN A 161 -8.39 25.70 -3.63
CA ASN A 161 -9.68 25.23 -4.08
C ASN A 161 -10.35 24.25 -3.11
N MET A 162 -9.85 24.16 -1.88
CA MET A 162 -10.43 23.35 -0.80
C MET A 162 -11.06 24.29 0.21
N THR A 163 -12.28 24.01 0.64
CA THR A 163 -12.96 24.76 1.70
C THR A 163 -12.85 23.97 3.00
N GLU A 164 -12.46 24.65 4.09
CA GLU A 164 -12.34 24.07 5.43
C GLU A 164 -13.02 25.03 6.41
N GLY A 165 -14.34 25.14 6.28
CA GLY A 165 -15.15 26.09 7.05
C GLY A 165 -15.24 27.49 6.43
N ASP A 166 -15.02 27.60 5.13
CA ASP A 166 -15.06 28.86 4.39
C ASP A 166 -16.46 29.47 4.36
N VAL A 167 -16.55 30.79 4.42
CA VAL A 167 -17.80 31.56 4.24
C VAL A 167 -17.76 32.24 2.87
N PHE A 168 -18.82 32.06 2.09
CA PHE A 168 -19.04 32.77 0.83
C PHE A 168 -20.32 33.61 0.95
N LYS A 169 -20.18 34.92 1.05
CA LYS A 169 -21.29 35.86 1.26
C LYS A 169 -20.90 37.24 0.75
N ASP A 170 -21.88 38.04 0.35
CA ASP A 170 -21.70 39.48 0.11
C ASP A 170 -21.66 40.18 1.47
N LEU A 171 -20.45 40.32 2.00
CA LEU A 171 -20.23 40.80 3.37
C LEU A 171 -20.35 42.31 3.48
N ASN A 172 -20.06 43.04 2.40
CA ASN A 172 -20.01 44.49 2.37
C ASN A 172 -21.19 45.13 1.60
N GLN A 173 -22.13 44.31 1.13
CA GLN A 173 -23.29 44.70 0.33
C GLN A 173 -22.93 45.42 -0.98
N ASP A 174 -21.76 45.13 -1.57
CA ASP A 174 -21.35 45.71 -2.85
C ASP A 174 -21.95 44.96 -4.05
N GLY A 175 -22.68 43.85 -3.81
CA GLY A 175 -23.28 43.00 -4.83
C GLY A 175 -22.31 41.95 -5.40
N ARG A 176 -21.17 41.71 -4.73
CA ARG A 176 -20.21 40.65 -5.04
C ARG A 176 -20.05 39.74 -3.82
N TYR A 177 -19.67 38.48 -4.03
CA TYR A 177 -19.32 37.63 -2.90
C TYR A 177 -17.87 37.82 -2.50
N GLU A 178 -17.61 37.74 -1.19
CA GLU A 178 -16.29 37.51 -0.62
C GLU A 178 -16.16 36.07 -0.13
N ARG A 179 -14.93 35.54 -0.18
CA ARG A 179 -14.54 34.31 0.49
C ARG A 179 -13.80 34.67 1.78
N VAL A 180 -14.34 34.29 2.93
CA VAL A 180 -13.64 34.30 4.22
C VAL A 180 -13.13 32.91 4.52
N TYR A 181 -11.82 32.77 4.66
CA TYR A 181 -11.21 31.46 4.90
C TYR A 181 -9.90 31.60 5.66
N SER A 182 -9.49 30.53 6.32
CA SER A 182 -8.18 30.46 6.97
C SER A 182 -7.32 29.37 6.35
N SER A 183 -6.10 29.72 5.95
CA SER A 183 -5.13 28.74 5.43
C SER A 183 -4.06 28.46 6.47
N ASN A 184 -3.67 27.19 6.59
CA ASN A 184 -2.56 26.76 7.43
C ASN A 184 -1.23 26.72 6.63
N PHE A 185 -0.26 27.55 7.02
CA PHE A 185 1.08 27.55 6.43
C PHE A 185 2.05 26.75 7.30
N ARG A 186 2.95 26.02 6.63
CA ARG A 186 4.16 25.45 7.25
C ARG A 186 5.34 26.33 6.90
N VAL A 187 5.85 27.09 7.86
CA VAL A 187 6.97 28.00 7.66
C VAL A 187 8.26 27.33 8.16
N TYR A 188 8.94 26.55 7.33
CA TYR A 188 10.13 25.78 7.72
C TYR A 188 11.22 26.63 8.41
N ASP A 189 11.77 26.16 9.53
CA ASP A 189 13.05 26.66 10.04
C ASP A 189 14.19 25.84 9.42
N THR A 190 14.97 26.49 8.56
CA THR A 190 16.15 25.89 7.94
C THR A 190 17.26 25.53 8.93
N ARG A 191 17.23 26.05 10.17
CA ARG A 191 18.30 25.85 11.16
C ARG A 191 18.06 24.66 12.09
N GLU A 192 16.81 24.31 12.38
CA GLU A 192 16.49 23.31 13.41
C GLU A 192 15.95 21.98 12.84
N GLY A 193 15.77 21.87 11.52
CA GLY A 193 15.43 20.60 10.85
C GLY A 193 14.03 20.04 11.18
N GLU A 194 13.32 20.64 12.13
CA GLU A 194 11.91 20.38 12.42
C GLU A 194 11.04 21.50 11.83
N PRO A 195 9.93 21.17 11.15
CA PRO A 195 9.01 22.18 10.65
C PRO A 195 8.35 22.92 11.83
N ASP A 196 8.41 24.25 11.83
CA ASP A 196 7.64 25.08 12.75
C ASP A 196 6.13 24.82 12.60
N ILE A 197 5.46 25.11 13.71
CA ILE A 197 4.06 25.07 14.09
C ILE A 197 3.08 25.59 13.02
N ARG A 198 1.84 25.10 13.06
CA ARG A 198 0.74 25.54 12.19
C ARG A 198 0.55 27.06 12.31
N VAL A 199 0.79 27.80 11.23
CA VAL A 199 0.50 29.24 11.14
C VAL A 199 -0.85 29.39 10.46
N GLN A 200 -1.86 29.89 11.16
CA GLN A 200 -3.17 30.17 10.58
C GLN A 200 -3.17 31.59 10.03
N ALA A 201 -3.59 31.77 8.78
CA ALA A 201 -3.78 33.09 8.19
C ALA A 201 -5.22 33.22 7.69
N LEU A 202 -5.98 34.13 8.30
CA LEU A 202 -7.35 34.48 7.96
C LEU A 202 -7.37 35.52 6.85
N ARG A 203 -8.16 35.28 5.80
CA ARG A 203 -8.26 36.13 4.62
C ARG A 203 -9.72 36.44 4.31
N VAL A 204 -9.94 37.65 3.79
CA VAL A 204 -11.15 37.98 3.04
C VAL A 204 -10.72 38.42 1.65
N GLU A 205 -11.19 37.70 0.65
CA GLU A 205 -10.86 37.95 -0.75
C GLU A 205 -12.15 38.02 -1.58
N ALA A 206 -12.25 39.03 -2.45
CA ALA A 206 -13.38 39.15 -3.35
C ALA A 206 -13.39 38.00 -4.36
N VAL A 207 -14.56 37.42 -4.61
CA VAL A 207 -14.77 36.37 -5.63
C VAL A 207 -14.92 37.05 -6.98
N ASP A 208 -13.80 37.29 -7.64
CA ASP A 208 -13.69 37.95 -8.95
C ASP A 208 -12.69 37.20 -9.86
N LEU A 209 -12.64 37.52 -11.15
CA LEU A 209 -11.67 36.94 -12.10
C LEU A 209 -10.22 37.14 -11.61
N GLU A 210 -9.93 38.33 -11.11
CA GLU A 210 -8.70 38.68 -10.43
C GLU A 210 -9.04 39.05 -8.99
N SER A 211 -9.00 38.05 -8.11
CA SER A 211 -9.41 38.21 -6.71
C SER A 211 -8.61 39.31 -6.01
N GLU A 212 -9.33 40.26 -5.42
CA GLU A 212 -8.77 41.33 -4.62
C GLU A 212 -8.75 40.93 -3.14
N ARG A 213 -7.60 41.11 -2.49
CA ARG A 213 -7.44 40.87 -1.06
C ARG A 213 -7.96 42.07 -0.27
N LEU A 214 -9.06 41.88 0.46
CA LEU A 214 -9.74 42.91 1.23
C LEU A 214 -9.34 42.92 2.71
N PHE A 215 -8.88 41.77 3.21
CA PHE A 215 -8.47 41.59 4.59
C PHE A 215 -7.41 40.51 4.71
N TYR A 216 -6.41 40.72 5.57
CA TYR A 216 -5.43 39.70 5.84
C TYR A 216 -4.90 39.75 7.28
N LEU A 217 -5.01 38.65 8.01
CA LEU A 217 -4.61 38.55 9.41
C LEU A 217 -3.90 37.23 9.70
N LEU A 218 -2.81 37.28 10.46
CA LEU A 218 -2.18 36.09 11.05
C LEU A 218 -2.83 35.81 12.40
N LEU A 219 -3.05 34.52 12.70
CA LEU A 219 -3.69 34.05 13.92
C LEU A 219 -2.91 32.87 14.52
N ASN A 220 -2.81 32.81 15.84
CA ASN A 220 -2.29 31.66 16.60
C ASN A 220 -0.85 31.19 16.26
N TRP A 221 0.03 32.07 15.76
CA TRP A 221 1.41 31.70 15.41
C TRP A 221 2.37 31.81 16.60
N HIS A 222 2.32 30.85 17.51
CA HIS A 222 3.27 30.77 18.63
C HIS A 222 4.38 29.74 18.39
N ARG A 223 5.58 29.98 18.93
CA ARG A 223 6.75 29.08 18.81
C ARG A 223 6.65 27.82 19.67
N TYR A 224 5.77 27.81 20.66
CA TYR A 224 5.53 26.65 21.52
C TYR A 224 4.05 26.30 21.48
N GLN A 225 3.68 25.19 20.85
CA GLN A 225 2.34 24.60 21.05
C GLN A 225 2.28 24.06 22.48
N SER A 226 2.06 24.92 23.48
CA SER A 226 1.61 24.45 24.77
C SER A 226 0.09 24.42 24.75
N GLU A 227 -0.50 23.32 25.19
CA GLU A 227 -1.94 23.14 25.42
C GLU A 227 -2.56 24.21 26.33
N LEU A 228 -1.72 25.02 26.99
CA LEU A 228 -2.09 26.06 27.94
C LEU A 228 -2.44 27.42 27.30
N VAL A 229 -2.25 27.60 26.00
CA VAL A 229 -2.59 28.87 25.35
C VAL A 229 -3.95 28.74 24.65
N PRO A 230 -4.97 29.55 25.02
CA PRO A 230 -6.27 29.52 24.36
C PRO A 230 -6.11 29.76 22.87
N THR A 231 -6.71 28.89 22.07
CA THR A 231 -6.76 29.07 20.61
C THR A 231 -7.78 30.16 20.32
N TRP A 232 -7.44 31.13 19.46
CA TRP A 232 -8.40 32.10 18.97
C TRP A 232 -9.06 31.58 17.69
N GLY A 233 -10.37 31.76 17.58
CA GLY A 233 -11.14 31.49 16.38
C GLY A 233 -11.61 32.78 15.71
N TRP A 234 -12.39 32.61 14.64
CA TRP A 234 -13.00 33.70 13.91
C TRP A 234 -14.43 33.35 13.48
N ALA A 235 -15.26 34.37 13.33
CA ALA A 235 -16.59 34.27 12.75
C ALA A 235 -16.94 35.55 11.97
N VAL A 236 -18.02 35.48 11.20
CA VAL A 236 -18.55 36.58 10.40
C VAL A 236 -19.96 36.86 10.91
N ARG A 237 -20.23 38.09 11.33
CA ARG A 237 -21.51 38.48 11.93
C ARG A 237 -21.82 39.94 11.67
N ASP A 238 -23.07 40.23 11.34
CA ASP A 238 -23.66 41.56 11.46
C ASP A 238 -23.98 41.85 12.95
N LEU A 239 -23.05 42.49 13.66
CA LEU A 239 -23.17 42.81 15.09
C LEU A 239 -24.05 44.02 15.36
N ASP A 240 -24.18 44.95 14.40
CA ASP A 240 -24.91 46.20 14.58
C ASP A 240 -26.24 46.28 13.82
N GLY A 241 -26.53 45.29 12.98
CA GLY A 241 -27.80 45.13 12.27
C GLY A 241 -27.91 46.00 11.02
N ASP A 242 -26.79 46.52 10.50
CA ASP A 242 -26.76 47.32 9.26
C ASP A 242 -26.72 46.45 7.99
N GLY A 243 -26.58 45.13 8.17
CA GLY A 243 -26.51 44.10 7.15
C GLY A 243 -25.13 43.96 6.50
N ILE A 244 -24.12 44.70 6.94
CA ILE A 244 -22.71 44.51 6.59
C ILE A 244 -22.10 43.61 7.67
N ASP A 245 -21.55 42.47 7.28
CA ASP A 245 -20.96 41.59 8.28
C ASP A 245 -19.57 42.06 8.72
N GLU A 246 -19.35 42.05 10.03
CA GLU A 246 -18.03 42.19 10.64
C GLU A 246 -17.30 40.86 10.79
N ILE A 247 -15.96 40.95 10.78
CA ILE A 247 -15.08 39.83 11.13
C ILE A 247 -14.79 39.92 12.62
N VAL A 248 -15.21 38.92 13.38
CA VAL A 248 -15.01 38.86 14.83
C VAL A 248 -13.96 37.81 15.17
N LEU A 249 -13.06 38.14 16.10
CA LEU A 249 -12.04 37.23 16.62
C LEU A 249 -12.12 37.17 18.15
N GLY A 250 -11.67 36.03 18.67
CA GLY A 250 -11.41 35.86 20.09
C GLY A 250 -11.27 34.38 20.46
N PRO A 251 -11.12 34.07 21.75
CA PRO A 251 -10.86 32.71 22.22
C PRO A 251 -12.02 31.78 21.86
N ILE A 252 -11.69 30.53 21.53
CA ILE A 252 -12.62 29.43 21.27
C ILE A 252 -12.34 28.28 22.24
N GLU A 253 -13.40 27.62 22.71
CA GLU A 253 -13.29 26.44 23.57
C GLU A 253 -12.76 25.22 22.78
N ASN A 254 -13.10 25.13 21.50
CA ASN A 254 -12.64 24.11 20.55
C ASN A 254 -12.80 24.62 19.11
N GLU A 255 -12.25 23.91 18.12
CA GLU A 255 -12.26 24.32 16.69
C GLU A 255 -13.66 24.54 16.10
N SER A 256 -14.71 23.96 16.70
CA SER A 256 -16.11 24.14 16.28
C SER A 256 -16.86 25.22 17.06
N ALA A 257 -16.31 25.71 18.17
CA ALA A 257 -16.93 26.75 18.98
C ALA A 257 -16.85 28.10 18.27
N GLU A 258 -17.89 28.91 18.45
CA GLU A 258 -17.84 30.30 17.99
C GLU A 258 -16.91 31.13 18.89
N PRO A 259 -16.18 32.11 18.33
CA PRO A 259 -15.27 32.93 19.13
C PRO A 259 -16.04 33.84 20.10
N GLU A 260 -15.54 33.95 21.33
CA GLU A 260 -15.94 35.04 22.23
C GLU A 260 -15.43 36.36 21.64
N VAL A 261 -16.32 37.27 21.26
CA VAL A 261 -15.96 38.48 20.51
C VAL A 261 -15.08 39.41 21.35
N GLN A 262 -13.79 39.48 21.05
CA GLN A 262 -12.84 40.43 21.66
C GLN A 262 -12.30 41.46 20.67
N VAL A 263 -12.16 41.08 19.40
CA VAL A 263 -11.68 41.95 18.33
C VAL A 263 -12.70 41.94 17.20
N VAL A 264 -12.98 43.12 16.66
CA VAL A 264 -13.94 43.31 15.57
C VAL A 264 -13.30 44.14 14.48
N TYR A 265 -13.36 43.65 13.24
CA TYR A 265 -13.00 44.39 12.04
C TYR A 265 -14.27 44.74 11.26
N ARG A 266 -14.41 46.02 10.92
CA ARG A 266 -15.54 46.60 10.19
C ARG A 266 -15.13 46.95 8.77
N TRP A 267 -16.04 46.79 7.83
CA TRP A 267 -15.82 47.27 6.48
C TRP A 267 -15.71 48.79 6.46
N ASP A 268 -14.65 49.33 5.86
CA ASP A 268 -14.49 50.75 5.57
C ASP A 268 -14.64 50.97 4.07
N ALA A 269 -15.79 51.50 3.66
CA ALA A 269 -16.11 51.74 2.26
C ALA A 269 -15.20 52.77 1.58
N GLU A 270 -14.61 53.72 2.32
CA GLU A 270 -13.67 54.70 1.74
C GLU A 270 -12.32 54.04 1.44
N GLN A 271 -11.89 53.12 2.29
CA GLN A 271 -10.62 52.40 2.13
C GLN A 271 -10.74 51.13 1.28
N GLY A 272 -11.95 50.61 1.09
CA GLY A 272 -12.22 49.36 0.40
C GLY A 272 -11.61 48.15 1.11
N GLN A 273 -11.56 48.17 2.45
CA GLN A 273 -10.95 47.12 3.26
C GLN A 273 -11.59 47.03 4.65
N TYR A 274 -11.36 45.91 5.33
CA TYR A 274 -11.74 45.74 6.73
C TYR A 274 -10.75 46.44 7.67
N VAL A 275 -11.25 47.34 8.52
CA VAL A 275 -10.48 48.16 9.46
C VAL A 275 -10.81 47.76 10.90
N GLY A 276 -9.77 47.66 11.72
CA GLY A 276 -9.85 47.31 13.14
C GLY A 276 -8.49 47.42 13.81
N PRO A 277 -8.34 46.90 15.05
CA PRO A 277 -7.05 46.89 15.73
C PRO A 277 -5.97 46.19 14.89
N SER A 278 -4.77 46.77 14.79
CA SER A 278 -3.69 46.17 13.99
C SER A 278 -3.09 44.92 14.64
N GLY A 279 -3.30 44.74 15.95
CA GLY A 279 -2.57 43.76 16.75
C GLY A 279 -1.08 44.13 16.88
N SER A 280 -0.39 43.39 17.72
CA SER A 280 1.05 43.47 17.94
C SER A 280 1.64 42.07 17.94
N PHE A 281 2.97 41.96 18.06
CA PHE A 281 3.58 40.64 18.27
C PHE A 281 3.15 40.01 19.60
N GLU A 282 2.65 40.79 20.57
CA GLU A 282 2.20 40.29 21.88
C GLU A 282 0.73 39.84 21.87
N ASP A 283 0.04 39.94 20.73
CA ASP A 283 -1.35 39.52 20.57
C ASP A 283 -1.46 38.19 19.82
N HIS A 284 -2.58 37.48 19.99
CA HIS A 284 -2.90 36.26 19.24
C HIS A 284 -3.07 36.47 17.73
N TYR A 285 -3.15 37.74 17.31
CA TYR A 285 -3.42 38.15 15.96
C TYR A 285 -2.50 39.28 15.53
N LEU A 286 -2.24 39.37 14.22
CA LEU A 286 -1.53 40.48 13.61
C LEU A 286 -2.14 40.79 12.25
N LEU A 287 -2.68 41.99 12.08
CA LEU A 287 -3.19 42.48 10.81
C LEU A 287 -2.01 42.72 9.86
N LEU A 288 -2.07 42.12 8.67
CA LEU A 288 -1.10 42.31 7.60
C LEU A 288 -1.65 43.27 6.55
N ASP A 289 -0.75 43.95 5.84
CA ASP A 289 -1.14 44.74 4.68
C ASP A 289 -1.52 43.80 3.51
N PRO A 290 -2.79 43.78 3.06
CA PRO A 290 -3.24 42.89 1.99
C PRO A 290 -2.56 43.17 0.65
N LYS A 291 -1.92 44.34 0.47
CA LYS A 291 -1.21 44.71 -0.77
C LYS A 291 0.21 44.17 -0.83
N LEU A 292 0.78 43.74 0.29
CA LEU A 292 2.13 43.17 0.33
C LEU A 292 2.14 41.69 -0.08
N ASP A 293 3.33 41.20 -0.44
CA ASP A 293 3.55 39.77 -0.67
C ASP A 293 3.49 39.01 0.66
N LEU A 294 2.68 37.96 0.70
CA LEU A 294 2.49 37.16 1.91
C LEU A 294 3.80 36.58 2.42
N TRP A 295 4.63 36.02 1.53
CA TRP A 295 5.81 35.31 1.98
C TRP A 295 6.83 36.25 2.58
N ASP A 296 6.89 37.49 2.10
CA ASP A 296 7.70 38.53 2.71
C ASP A 296 7.20 38.90 4.11
N GLU A 297 5.88 39.04 4.29
CA GLU A 297 5.27 39.29 5.60
C GLU A 297 5.47 38.11 6.57
N LEU A 298 5.28 36.86 6.13
CA LEU A 298 5.56 35.68 6.94
C LEU A 298 7.04 35.62 7.34
N ARG A 299 7.97 35.93 6.43
CA ARG A 299 9.40 35.98 6.77
C ARG A 299 9.70 37.09 7.78
N ARG A 300 9.05 38.26 7.67
CA ARG A 300 9.18 39.37 8.62
C ARG A 300 8.73 38.94 10.02
N VAL A 301 7.56 38.32 10.15
CA VAL A 301 7.02 37.84 11.43
C VAL A 301 7.86 36.70 11.99
N LYS A 302 8.31 35.77 11.15
CA LYS A 302 9.24 34.71 11.56
C LYS A 302 10.56 35.28 12.08
N ALA A 303 11.13 36.27 11.41
CA ALA A 303 12.38 36.90 11.83
C ALA A 303 12.25 37.59 13.20
N ALA A 304 11.03 37.99 13.57
CA ALA A 304 10.70 38.48 14.90
C ALA A 304 10.45 37.35 15.93
N GLY A 305 10.45 36.08 15.54
CA GLY A 305 10.24 34.94 16.43
C GLY A 305 8.79 34.40 16.47
N GLY A 306 7.95 34.79 15.51
CA GLY A 306 6.50 34.47 15.51
C GLY A 306 5.69 35.54 16.24
N LEU A 307 4.42 35.24 16.55
CA LEU A 307 3.66 36.02 17.52
C LEU A 307 4.16 35.62 18.91
N GLN A 308 4.71 36.60 19.61
CA GLN A 308 5.30 36.55 20.94
C GLN A 308 4.28 36.84 22.04
N TYR A 309 2.99 36.56 21.82
CA TYR A 309 2.01 36.68 22.89
C TYR A 309 2.48 35.82 24.05
N GLU A 310 2.73 36.48 25.18
CA GLU A 310 3.22 35.80 26.34
C GLU A 310 2.14 34.80 26.77
N ALA A 311 2.52 33.56 27.11
CA ALA A 311 1.65 32.63 27.83
C ALA A 311 1.35 33.12 29.27
N ILE A 312 1.31 34.45 29.47
CA ILE A 312 1.34 35.17 30.72
C ILE A 312 -0.06 35.60 31.08
N ALA A 313 -0.66 34.80 31.96
CA ALA A 313 -1.24 35.30 33.20
C ALA A 313 -1.55 34.14 34.17
N GLU A 314 -1.93 32.96 33.66
CA GLU A 314 -2.35 31.84 34.51
C GLU A 314 -1.21 30.90 34.93
N ALA A 315 -0.16 30.74 34.12
CA ALA A 315 1.00 29.92 34.49
C ALA A 315 1.79 30.49 35.69
N ASN A 316 1.56 31.76 36.06
CA ASN A 316 2.19 32.44 37.20
C ASN A 316 1.20 32.83 38.32
N ALA A 317 -0.09 32.48 38.21
CA ALA A 317 -1.02 32.67 39.31
C ALA A 317 -0.75 31.58 40.38
N PRO A 318 -0.41 31.92 41.63
CA PRO A 318 -0.33 30.93 42.69
C PRO A 318 -1.73 30.38 42.95
N ASP A 319 -2.04 29.22 42.40
CA ASP A 319 -2.93 28.18 42.95
C ASP A 319 -4.26 28.67 43.59
N VAL A 320 -4.97 29.62 42.96
CA VAL A 320 -6.23 30.18 43.49
C VAL A 320 -7.46 29.92 42.59
N LEU A 321 -7.34 29.28 41.43
CA LEU A 321 -8.48 28.89 40.60
C LEU A 321 -8.77 27.38 40.56
N ALA A 322 -8.59 26.70 41.69
CA ALA A 322 -9.21 25.39 41.95
C ALA A 322 -10.70 25.52 42.33
N ALA A 323 -11.45 26.36 41.63
CA ALA A 323 -12.90 26.50 41.82
C ALA A 323 -13.70 26.67 40.52
N GLU A 324 -13.11 26.41 39.36
CA GLU A 324 -13.91 26.02 38.20
C GLU A 324 -14.35 24.57 38.39
N VAL A 325 -15.65 24.32 38.25
CA VAL A 325 -16.18 22.96 38.22
C VAL A 325 -15.54 22.31 37.00
N PRO A 326 -14.59 21.36 37.14
CA PRO A 326 -13.99 20.73 35.98
C PRO A 326 -15.14 20.16 35.13
N PRO A 327 -15.10 20.25 33.78
CA PRO A 327 -15.97 19.44 32.95
C PRO A 327 -15.91 18.04 33.55
N PRO A 328 -17.07 17.38 33.87
CA PRO A 328 -17.09 16.26 34.78
C PRO A 328 -15.99 15.32 34.34
N VAL A 329 -14.89 15.30 35.13
CA VAL A 329 -13.72 14.48 34.81
C VAL A 329 -14.36 13.14 34.58
N TYR A 330 -14.26 12.65 33.35
CA TYR A 330 -14.84 11.37 33.00
C TYR A 330 -14.03 10.35 33.78
N ASP A 331 -14.46 10.16 35.02
CA ASP A 331 -13.74 9.40 36.00
C ASP A 331 -14.11 7.97 35.68
N TRP A 332 -13.40 7.42 34.69
CA TRP A 332 -13.48 6.01 34.34
C TRP A 332 -13.23 5.11 35.57
N ARG A 333 -12.66 5.67 36.67
CA ARG A 333 -12.51 4.99 37.97
C ARG A 333 -13.83 4.85 38.72
N GLN A 334 -14.88 5.62 38.42
CA GLN A 334 -16.22 5.54 39.03
C GLN A 334 -17.18 4.56 38.35
N ARG A 335 -16.80 3.94 37.22
CA ARG A 335 -17.66 2.96 36.55
C ARG A 335 -17.73 1.65 37.32
N GLU A 336 -18.91 1.03 37.31
CA GLU A 336 -19.03 -0.34 37.80
C GLU A 336 -18.12 -1.28 36.98
N PRO A 337 -17.39 -2.21 37.60
CA PRO A 337 -16.53 -3.15 36.90
C PRO A 337 -17.29 -3.99 35.88
N TYR A 338 -16.61 -4.41 34.81
CA TYR A 338 -17.22 -5.22 33.75
C TYR A 338 -17.68 -6.54 34.33
N ARG A 339 -19.00 -6.72 34.43
CA ARG A 339 -19.59 -7.99 34.79
C ARG A 339 -19.71 -8.82 33.52
N HIS A 340 -18.70 -9.67 33.32
CA HIS A 340 -18.69 -10.65 32.24
C HIS A 340 -19.93 -11.55 32.34
N ARG A 341 -20.74 -11.61 31.27
CA ARG A 341 -21.73 -12.66 31.10
C ARG A 341 -20.96 -13.91 30.69
N SER A 342 -21.03 -14.98 31.50
CA SER A 342 -20.37 -16.25 31.18
C SER A 342 -20.65 -16.68 29.74
N LEU A 343 -19.62 -17.19 29.08
CA LEU A 343 -19.65 -17.64 27.69
C LEU A 343 -19.95 -19.15 27.59
N VAL A 344 -20.34 -19.80 28.69
CA VAL A 344 -20.64 -21.24 28.74
C VAL A 344 -21.64 -21.67 27.68
N ASP A 345 -22.67 -20.84 27.45
CA ASP A 345 -23.74 -21.13 26.51
C ASP A 345 -23.47 -20.56 25.10
N ALA A 346 -22.30 -19.95 24.86
CA ALA A 346 -21.96 -19.40 23.55
C ALA A 346 -21.62 -20.52 22.56
N SER A 347 -22.14 -20.43 21.34
CA SER A 347 -21.79 -21.37 20.28
C SER A 347 -20.30 -21.22 19.90
N HIS A 348 -19.72 -22.22 19.22
CA HIS A 348 -18.35 -22.11 18.72
C HIS A 348 -18.15 -20.89 17.80
N ALA A 349 -19.16 -20.57 16.99
CA ALA A 349 -19.15 -19.38 16.13
C ALA A 349 -19.24 -18.08 16.94
N ASP A 350 -20.04 -18.04 18.01
CA ASP A 350 -20.14 -16.86 18.88
C ASP A 350 -18.84 -16.63 19.67
N LEU A 351 -18.22 -17.71 20.16
CA LEU A 351 -16.89 -17.67 20.80
C LEU A 351 -15.84 -17.16 19.81
N LEU A 352 -15.84 -17.67 18.57
CA LEU A 352 -14.94 -17.21 17.51
C LEU A 352 -15.17 -15.73 17.18
N HIS A 353 -16.43 -15.30 17.02
CA HIS A 353 -16.78 -13.91 16.78
C HIS A 353 -16.28 -13.00 17.91
N PHE A 354 -16.57 -13.38 19.16
CA PHE A 354 -16.17 -12.61 20.34
C PHE A 354 -14.64 -12.51 20.49
N MET A 355 -13.94 -13.63 20.36
CA MET A 355 -12.49 -13.72 20.61
C MET A 355 -11.62 -13.28 19.43
N CYS A 356 -12.10 -13.43 18.20
CA CYS A 356 -11.33 -13.10 16.99
C CYS A 356 -11.87 -11.90 16.21
N GLY A 357 -13.07 -11.39 16.52
CA GLY A 357 -13.70 -10.30 15.77
C GLY A 357 -14.29 -10.75 14.43
N TRP A 358 -14.47 -12.06 14.24
CA TRP A 358 -14.93 -12.63 12.97
C TRP A 358 -16.43 -12.45 12.80
N THR A 359 -16.90 -11.62 11.87
CA THR A 359 -18.32 -11.55 11.50
C THR A 359 -18.65 -12.69 10.54
N PRO A 360 -19.62 -13.57 10.84
CA PRO A 360 -20.03 -14.58 9.87
C PRO A 360 -20.43 -13.93 8.56
N VAL A 361 -19.78 -14.34 7.46
CA VAL A 361 -20.30 -14.09 6.11
C VAL A 361 -21.69 -14.72 6.10
N LYS A 362 -22.74 -13.89 6.05
CA LYS A 362 -24.14 -14.33 6.11
C LYS A 362 -24.30 -15.57 5.24
N ALA A 363 -24.48 -16.72 5.90
CA ALA A 363 -24.84 -17.95 5.22
C ALA A 363 -26.09 -17.63 4.40
N THR A 364 -26.02 -17.85 3.09
CA THR A 364 -27.19 -17.83 2.22
C THR A 364 -28.14 -18.92 2.73
N SER A 365 -29.13 -18.50 3.52
CA SER A 365 -30.34 -19.22 3.90
C SER A 365 -30.20 -20.75 4.05
N SER A 366 -29.69 -21.20 5.19
CA SER A 366 -30.13 -22.48 5.74
C SER A 366 -31.20 -22.18 6.79
N ASN A 367 -32.43 -22.62 6.53
CA ASN A 367 -33.56 -22.54 7.44
C ASN A 367 -33.26 -23.33 8.72
N GLU A 368 -32.74 -22.68 9.76
CA GLU A 368 -32.96 -23.11 11.13
C GLU A 368 -33.71 -21.99 11.87
N PRO A 369 -34.89 -22.28 12.46
CA PRO A 369 -35.67 -21.27 13.15
C PRO A 369 -35.06 -20.99 14.52
N SER A 370 -34.60 -19.74 14.72
CA SER A 370 -34.47 -19.19 16.08
C SER A 370 -35.86 -19.09 16.73
N PRO A 371 -36.01 -19.41 18.03
CA PRO A 371 -37.31 -19.39 18.69
C PRO A 371 -37.69 -17.96 19.08
N SER A 372 -38.57 -17.30 18.31
CA SER A 372 -39.24 -16.08 18.74
C SER A 372 -40.68 -16.38 19.17
N LEU A 373 -40.98 -16.14 20.44
CA LEU A 373 -42.32 -16.12 21.03
C LEU A 373 -43.04 -14.82 20.64
N ALA A 374 -44.22 -14.95 20.01
CA ALA A 374 -45.38 -14.04 19.93
C ALA A 374 -45.95 -13.85 18.49
N PRO A 375 -47.27 -13.64 18.33
CA PRO A 375 -48.03 -14.16 17.19
C PRO A 375 -48.23 -13.15 16.04
N THR A 376 -48.05 -13.61 14.80
CA THR A 376 -48.42 -12.88 13.58
C THR A 376 -49.76 -13.36 13.01
N ALA A 377 -50.60 -12.39 12.65
CA ALA A 377 -51.78 -12.54 11.80
C ALA A 377 -51.40 -12.81 10.32
N PRO A 378 -52.29 -13.39 9.50
CA PRO A 378 -51.92 -13.90 8.18
C PRO A 378 -52.06 -12.84 7.09
N SER A 379 -51.08 -12.79 6.18
CA SER A 379 -51.20 -12.09 4.90
C SER A 379 -50.70 -13.00 3.78
N THR A 380 -51.65 -13.35 2.91
CA THR A 380 -51.53 -14.08 1.65
C THR A 380 -51.06 -13.14 0.53
N ALA A 381 -50.06 -13.54 -0.25
CA ALA A 381 -49.92 -13.08 -1.63
C ALA A 381 -49.14 -14.08 -2.50
N THR A 382 -49.59 -14.16 -3.74
CA THR A 382 -49.53 -15.28 -4.68
C THR A 382 -48.29 -15.23 -5.57
N ALA A 383 -47.72 -16.41 -5.88
CA ALA A 383 -46.68 -16.58 -6.87
C ALA A 383 -47.23 -16.51 -8.30
N VAL A 384 -46.55 -15.76 -9.19
CA VAL A 384 -46.74 -15.81 -10.64
C VAL A 384 -45.48 -16.40 -11.26
N ALA A 385 -45.67 -17.48 -12.01
CA ALA A 385 -44.65 -18.13 -12.83
C ALA A 385 -44.75 -17.66 -14.30
N SER A 386 -43.62 -17.27 -14.88
CA SER A 386 -43.29 -17.31 -16.31
C SER A 386 -41.77 -17.08 -16.44
N GLY A 387 -40.99 -17.68 -17.33
CA GLY A 387 -41.30 -18.48 -18.51
C GLY A 387 -40.13 -19.40 -18.89
N SER A 388 -40.39 -20.16 -19.94
CA SER A 388 -39.63 -21.29 -20.51
C SER A 388 -38.29 -20.92 -21.17
N ASN A 389 -37.22 -21.65 -20.85
CA ASN A 389 -35.99 -21.70 -21.64
C ASN A 389 -36.16 -22.63 -22.85
N HIS A 390 -35.79 -22.15 -24.04
CA HIS A 390 -35.64 -22.95 -25.25
C HIS A 390 -34.39 -23.84 -25.13
N ARG A 391 -34.56 -25.16 -25.31
CA ARG A 391 -33.46 -26.14 -25.42
C ARG A 391 -32.98 -26.24 -26.86
N PHE A 392 -31.68 -26.06 -27.10
CA PHE A 392 -30.99 -26.45 -28.33
C PHE A 392 -29.93 -27.50 -28.01
N GLU A 393 -29.93 -28.63 -28.72
CA GLU A 393 -28.91 -29.68 -28.64
C GLU A 393 -27.94 -29.59 -29.83
N PHE A 394 -26.63 -29.57 -29.56
CA PHE A 394 -25.61 -29.82 -30.58
C PHE A 394 -25.21 -31.30 -30.58
N LYS A 395 -25.15 -31.91 -31.78
CA LYS A 395 -24.94 -33.36 -31.98
C LYS A 395 -23.48 -33.78 -32.27
N GLN A 396 -22.48 -32.90 -32.16
CA GLN A 396 -21.09 -33.18 -32.56
C GLN A 396 -20.09 -33.23 -31.39
N ALA A 397 -19.03 -34.03 -31.54
CA ALA A 397 -17.95 -34.19 -30.56
C ALA A 397 -16.98 -32.98 -30.61
N TRP A 398 -16.41 -32.60 -29.46
CA TRP A 398 -15.60 -31.38 -29.31
C TRP A 398 -14.36 -31.32 -30.22
N SER A 399 -13.76 -32.46 -30.51
CA SER A 399 -12.60 -32.54 -31.40
C SER A 399 -12.92 -32.27 -32.88
N GLU A 400 -14.21 -32.17 -33.24
CA GLU A 400 -14.66 -31.87 -34.60
C GLU A 400 -14.94 -30.37 -34.81
N LEU A 401 -14.91 -29.57 -33.74
CA LEU A 401 -14.99 -28.11 -33.81
C LEU A 401 -13.61 -27.52 -34.13
N ASP A 402 -13.58 -26.38 -34.82
CA ASP A 402 -12.35 -25.59 -34.95
C ASP A 402 -11.81 -25.21 -33.55
N PRO A 403 -10.49 -25.33 -33.27
CA PRO A 403 -9.96 -25.16 -31.91
C PRO A 403 -10.20 -23.78 -31.33
N ARG A 404 -10.31 -22.74 -32.17
CA ARG A 404 -10.66 -21.38 -31.74
C ARG A 404 -12.13 -21.31 -31.36
N ALA A 405 -13.02 -21.89 -32.18
CA ALA A 405 -14.46 -21.95 -31.90
C ALA A 405 -14.78 -22.76 -30.63
N ALA A 406 -14.17 -23.93 -30.46
CA ALA A 406 -14.35 -24.77 -29.28
C ALA A 406 -13.92 -24.07 -27.98
N MET A 407 -12.81 -23.33 -28.02
CA MET A 407 -12.31 -22.59 -26.86
C MET A 407 -13.17 -21.36 -26.55
N PHE A 408 -13.75 -20.69 -27.55
CA PHE A 408 -14.72 -19.62 -27.32
C PHE A 408 -16.02 -20.12 -26.70
N THR A 409 -16.56 -21.22 -27.22
CA THR A 409 -17.76 -21.90 -26.67
C THR A 409 -17.53 -22.41 -25.23
N PHE A 410 -16.31 -22.84 -24.90
CA PHE A 410 -15.90 -23.26 -23.55
C PHE A 410 -15.81 -22.08 -22.55
N VAL A 411 -15.39 -20.90 -23.01
CA VAL A 411 -15.27 -19.70 -22.17
C VAL A 411 -16.63 -19.06 -21.90
N GLU A 412 -17.55 -19.04 -22.88
CA GLU A 412 -18.92 -18.54 -22.69
C GLU A 412 -19.75 -19.42 -21.74
N SER A 413 -19.68 -20.75 -21.88
CA SER A 413 -20.43 -21.69 -21.02
C SER A 413 -20.01 -21.71 -19.54
N ASN A 414 -18.84 -21.16 -19.21
CA ASN A 414 -18.33 -21.05 -17.84
C ASN A 414 -18.64 -19.71 -17.13
N GLN A 415 -19.37 -18.79 -17.78
CA GLN A 415 -19.74 -17.50 -17.17
C GLN A 415 -21.03 -17.55 -16.33
N SER A 416 -21.82 -18.62 -16.39
CA SER A 416 -23.18 -18.65 -15.81
C SER A 416 -23.29 -19.15 -14.36
N HIS A 417 -22.23 -19.66 -13.72
CA HIS A 417 -22.31 -20.16 -12.34
C HIS A 417 -21.17 -19.70 -11.42
N VAL A 418 -21.55 -19.26 -10.22
CA VAL A 418 -20.77 -18.55 -9.18
C VAL A 418 -19.65 -19.39 -8.51
N HIS A 419 -19.21 -20.51 -9.07
CA HIS A 419 -18.15 -21.33 -8.47
C HIS A 419 -16.82 -21.25 -9.23
N ARG A 420 -15.79 -20.79 -8.51
CA ARG A 420 -14.38 -20.74 -8.94
C ARG A 420 -13.85 -22.16 -9.23
N ASN A 421 -13.90 -22.60 -10.48
CA ASN A 421 -13.35 -23.91 -10.85
C ASN A 421 -11.87 -23.81 -11.26
N LYS A 422 -11.02 -24.63 -10.62
CA LYS A 422 -9.63 -24.89 -11.05
C LYS A 422 -9.64 -26.03 -12.07
N PHE A 423 -8.90 -25.87 -13.16
CA PHE A 423 -8.62 -26.95 -14.09
C PHE A 423 -7.28 -27.61 -13.79
N THR A 424 -7.21 -28.94 -13.88
CA THR A 424 -5.98 -29.73 -13.73
C THR A 424 -5.86 -30.67 -14.92
N LEU A 425 -4.78 -30.53 -15.70
CA LEU A 425 -4.45 -31.41 -16.81
C LEU A 425 -3.44 -32.45 -16.32
N TYR A 426 -3.73 -33.74 -16.47
CA TYR A 426 -2.81 -34.82 -16.11
C TYR A 426 -1.98 -35.24 -17.31
N TYR A 427 -0.65 -35.25 -17.17
CA TYR A 427 0.27 -35.79 -18.17
C TYR A 427 1.35 -36.63 -17.48
N PRO A 428 1.40 -37.95 -17.66
CA PRO A 428 2.45 -38.77 -17.07
C PRO A 428 3.75 -38.56 -17.87
N THR A 429 4.82 -38.16 -17.18
CA THR A 429 6.12 -37.82 -17.81
C THR A 429 7.21 -38.86 -17.58
N HIS A 430 6.89 -40.00 -16.96
CA HIS A 430 7.87 -41.05 -16.65
C HIS A 430 7.39 -42.43 -17.10
N LEU A 431 7.42 -42.70 -18.41
CA LEU A 431 7.47 -44.06 -18.95
C LEU A 431 8.41 -44.08 -20.16
N LYS A 432 9.69 -44.39 -19.93
CA LYS A 432 10.67 -44.59 -21.02
C LYS A 432 10.59 -45.98 -21.65
N GLN A 433 9.68 -46.84 -21.23
CA GLN A 433 9.48 -48.17 -21.81
C GLN A 433 8.00 -48.57 -21.76
N ALA A 434 7.19 -48.04 -22.67
CA ALA A 434 5.95 -48.65 -23.13
C ALA A 434 5.56 -47.98 -24.44
N GLU A 435 5.59 -48.72 -25.55
CA GLU A 435 5.17 -48.21 -26.87
C GLU A 435 3.66 -47.90 -26.97
N HIS A 436 2.89 -48.05 -25.88
CA HIS A 436 1.46 -47.71 -25.83
C HIS A 436 1.07 -47.16 -24.45
N ALA A 437 0.86 -45.84 -24.34
CA ALA A 437 0.04 -45.24 -23.28
C ALA A 437 -0.75 -44.06 -23.88
N ASP A 438 -2.09 -44.16 -23.79
CA ASP A 438 -3.04 -43.73 -24.83
C ASP A 438 -4.16 -42.76 -24.36
N TRP A 439 -4.06 -42.05 -23.22
CA TRP A 439 -5.23 -41.34 -22.65
C TRP A 439 -4.95 -40.02 -21.91
N VAL A 440 -5.89 -39.07 -22.04
CA VAL A 440 -6.01 -37.83 -21.24
C VAL A 440 -7.32 -37.89 -20.45
N VAL A 441 -7.26 -37.61 -19.15
CA VAL A 441 -8.45 -37.53 -18.28
C VAL A 441 -8.68 -36.08 -17.89
N PHE A 442 -9.89 -35.61 -18.12
CA PHE A 442 -10.38 -34.34 -17.59
C PHE A 442 -11.05 -34.60 -16.23
N SER A 443 -11.04 -33.63 -15.31
CA SER A 443 -11.81 -33.70 -14.06
C SER A 443 -12.24 -32.29 -13.64
N SER A 444 -13.51 -32.14 -13.26
CA SER A 444 -14.00 -31.07 -12.40
C SER A 444 -14.66 -31.74 -11.19
N ARG A 445 -14.22 -31.37 -9.97
CA ARG A 445 -14.65 -32.05 -8.74
C ARG A 445 -15.90 -31.35 -8.18
N GLN A 446 -16.95 -32.11 -7.90
CA GLN A 446 -17.78 -31.90 -6.71
C GLN A 446 -17.64 -33.18 -5.86
N GLY A 447 -17.28 -33.06 -4.57
CA GLY A 447 -16.80 -34.17 -3.73
C GLY A 447 -17.88 -35.16 -3.26
N PRO A 448 -17.61 -36.03 -2.26
CA PRO A 448 -16.35 -36.62 -1.82
C PRO A 448 -16.19 -38.07 -2.31
N GLY A 449 -14.96 -38.52 -2.54
CA GLY A 449 -14.64 -39.88 -2.98
C GLY A 449 -13.77 -39.87 -4.24
N VAL A 450 -12.46 -39.89 -4.04
CA VAL A 450 -11.55 -40.45 -5.05
C VAL A 450 -11.02 -41.73 -4.43
N GLU A 451 -11.62 -42.86 -4.80
CA GLU A 451 -10.84 -44.08 -4.82
C GLU A 451 -9.78 -43.89 -5.90
N VAL A 452 -8.53 -43.76 -5.45
CA VAL A 452 -7.38 -43.89 -6.32
C VAL A 452 -7.48 -45.28 -6.93
N LEU A 453 -7.67 -45.37 -8.25
CA LEU A 453 -7.33 -46.60 -8.97
C LEU A 453 -5.86 -46.86 -8.69
N LYS A 454 -5.57 -47.72 -7.71
CA LYS A 454 -4.24 -48.27 -7.45
C LYS A 454 -3.82 -49.02 -8.71
N SER A 455 -3.08 -48.35 -9.58
CA SER A 455 -2.09 -49.01 -10.40
C SER A 455 -0.97 -49.43 -9.45
N GLU A 456 -0.71 -50.74 -9.34
CA GLU A 456 0.30 -51.34 -8.45
C GLU A 456 1.76 -51.00 -8.80
N GLN A 457 2.05 -49.82 -9.37
CA GLN A 457 3.42 -49.36 -9.58
C GLN A 457 3.59 -47.93 -9.12
N GLU A 458 4.52 -47.76 -8.17
CA GLU A 458 4.93 -46.52 -7.54
C GLU A 458 5.46 -45.52 -8.59
N GLY A 459 4.93 -44.30 -8.58
CA GLY A 459 5.44 -43.18 -9.37
C GLY A 459 4.52 -41.96 -9.37
N ALA A 460 4.82 -40.97 -8.52
CA ALA A 460 4.09 -39.70 -8.45
C ALA A 460 4.34 -38.83 -9.70
N GLY A 461 3.27 -38.47 -10.43
CA GLY A 461 3.31 -37.54 -11.57
C GLY A 461 3.25 -36.06 -11.15
N ARG A 462 3.81 -35.18 -11.99
CA ARG A 462 3.77 -33.70 -11.83
C ARG A 462 2.45 -33.12 -12.37
N TYR A 463 1.96 -32.02 -11.77
CA TYR A 463 0.65 -31.38 -12.10
C TYR A 463 0.76 -29.86 -12.37
N TRP A 464 -0.15 -29.32 -13.19
CA TRP A 464 -0.25 -27.89 -13.54
C TRP A 464 -1.68 -27.34 -13.38
N SER A 465 -1.82 -26.07 -12.98
CA SER A 465 -3.10 -25.37 -12.75
C SER A 465 -3.05 -23.93 -13.33
N ALA A 466 -4.11 -23.51 -14.03
CA ALA A 466 -4.28 -22.14 -14.53
C ALA A 466 -5.66 -21.56 -14.17
N LYS A 467 -5.76 -20.23 -13.99
CA LYS A 467 -6.98 -19.49 -13.61
C LYS A 467 -7.14 -18.25 -14.50
N TYR A 468 -8.38 -17.91 -14.87
CA TYR A 468 -8.71 -16.85 -15.83
C TYR A 468 -9.80 -15.88 -15.31
N SER A 469 -9.82 -14.64 -15.80
CA SER A 469 -10.86 -13.62 -15.49
C SER A 469 -10.82 -12.42 -16.47
N ARG A 470 -11.49 -12.49 -17.64
CA ARG A 470 -11.91 -11.34 -18.51
C ARG A 470 -13.01 -11.77 -19.52
N PRO A 471 -13.93 -10.89 -19.97
CA PRO A 471 -14.95 -11.21 -20.98
C PRO A 471 -14.47 -11.01 -22.44
N LEU A 472 -15.22 -11.55 -23.40
CA LEU A 472 -14.90 -11.64 -24.85
C LEU A 472 -16.04 -11.02 -25.73
N PRO A 473 -15.83 -10.79 -27.05
CA PRO A 473 -16.69 -9.93 -27.89
C PRO A 473 -17.98 -10.59 -28.44
N GLU A 474 -18.99 -9.75 -28.72
CA GLU A 474 -20.42 -10.01 -29.01
C GLU A 474 -20.83 -10.99 -30.15
N LYS A 475 -19.91 -11.69 -30.83
CA LYS A 475 -20.24 -12.32 -32.13
C LYS A 475 -20.73 -13.78 -32.10
N TYR A 476 -21.08 -14.36 -30.95
CA TYR A 476 -21.55 -15.75 -30.85
C TYR A 476 -22.78 -15.88 -29.93
N PRO A 477 -23.86 -16.58 -30.35
CA PRO A 477 -25.09 -16.69 -29.55
C PRO A 477 -25.00 -17.80 -28.49
N ALA A 478 -25.45 -17.49 -27.27
CA ALA A 478 -25.42 -18.36 -26.10
C ALA A 478 -26.39 -19.57 -26.18
N GLY A 479 -25.95 -20.74 -25.68
CA GLY A 479 -26.76 -21.94 -25.49
C GLY A 479 -26.35 -22.75 -24.24
N GLU A 480 -27.26 -23.57 -23.69
CA GLU A 480 -27.01 -24.45 -22.53
C GLU A 480 -26.38 -25.80 -22.96
N TYR A 481 -25.39 -26.30 -22.20
CA TYR A 481 -24.63 -27.51 -22.51
C TYR A 481 -24.77 -28.59 -21.41
N GLN A 482 -24.92 -29.86 -21.79
CA GLN A 482 -24.75 -31.02 -20.90
C GLN A 482 -23.38 -31.68 -21.14
N TRP A 483 -22.60 -31.85 -20.07
CA TRP A 483 -21.23 -32.36 -20.15
C TRP A 483 -21.17 -33.89 -20.13
N LYS A 484 -20.41 -34.48 -21.06
CA LYS A 484 -20.16 -35.91 -21.15
C LYS A 484 -18.65 -36.15 -21.08
N TRP A 485 -18.23 -37.16 -20.30
CA TRP A 485 -16.83 -37.59 -20.25
C TRP A 485 -16.51 -38.42 -21.49
N GLU A 486 -15.46 -38.05 -22.24
CA GLU A 486 -14.97 -38.86 -23.36
C GLU A 486 -13.48 -39.15 -23.19
N LEU A 487 -13.14 -40.44 -23.24
CA LEU A 487 -11.78 -40.95 -23.36
C LEU A 487 -11.48 -41.10 -24.86
N GLY A 488 -10.52 -40.33 -25.37
CA GLY A 488 -10.13 -40.36 -26.77
C GLY A 488 -8.62 -40.52 -26.94
N ARG A 489 -8.22 -41.35 -27.90
CA ARG A 489 -6.83 -41.50 -28.33
C ARG A 489 -6.33 -40.19 -28.95
N VAL A 490 -5.12 -39.75 -28.59
CA VAL A 490 -4.52 -38.51 -29.11
C VAL A 490 -3.66 -38.87 -30.32
N ASP A 491 -4.17 -38.56 -31.52
CA ASP A 491 -3.40 -38.63 -32.76
C ASP A 491 -2.73 -37.29 -33.08
N ALA A 492 -1.97 -37.25 -34.17
CA ALA A 492 -1.24 -36.06 -34.60
C ALA A 492 -2.18 -34.86 -34.87
N GLU A 493 -3.39 -35.12 -35.35
CA GLU A 493 -4.39 -34.10 -35.66
C GLU A 493 -4.96 -33.48 -34.38
N ARG A 494 -5.34 -34.30 -33.40
CA ARG A 494 -5.79 -33.86 -32.07
C ARG A 494 -4.69 -33.17 -31.26
N THR A 495 -3.44 -33.62 -31.41
CA THR A 495 -2.29 -32.93 -30.79
C THR A 495 -2.12 -31.52 -31.34
N ARG A 496 -2.23 -31.37 -32.67
CA ARG A 496 -2.10 -30.08 -33.35
C ARG A 496 -3.26 -29.14 -32.99
N TRP A 497 -4.46 -29.69 -32.89
CA TRP A 497 -5.65 -28.99 -32.39
C TRP A 497 -5.44 -28.47 -30.96
N LEU A 498 -4.92 -29.31 -30.06
CA LEU A 498 -4.67 -28.94 -28.66
C LEU A 498 -3.59 -27.85 -28.53
N GLN A 499 -2.54 -27.93 -29.34
CA GLN A 499 -1.47 -26.93 -29.40
C GLN A 499 -1.99 -25.57 -29.87
N GLN A 500 -2.86 -25.56 -30.89
CA GLN A 500 -3.50 -24.35 -31.39
C GLN A 500 -4.47 -23.73 -30.36
N GLY A 501 -5.23 -24.56 -29.63
CA GLY A 501 -6.09 -24.10 -28.54
C GLY A 501 -5.31 -23.46 -27.39
N LEU A 502 -4.20 -24.08 -26.97
CA LEU A 502 -3.32 -23.55 -25.93
C LEU A 502 -2.61 -22.26 -26.37
N TRP A 503 -2.25 -22.15 -27.64
CA TRP A 503 -1.68 -20.92 -28.22
C TRP A 503 -2.69 -19.77 -28.21
N TRP A 504 -3.95 -20.01 -28.59
CA TRP A 504 -5.01 -18.99 -28.51
C TRP A 504 -5.28 -18.51 -27.09
N LEU A 505 -5.25 -19.41 -26.10
CA LEU A 505 -5.33 -19.06 -24.68
C LEU A 505 -4.17 -18.18 -24.20
N ALA A 506 -2.98 -18.32 -24.80
CA ALA A 506 -1.83 -17.49 -24.48
C ALA A 506 -1.93 -16.07 -25.09
N GLN A 507 -2.49 -15.93 -26.30
CA GLN A 507 -2.66 -14.64 -26.99
C GLN A 507 -3.65 -13.72 -26.26
N ILE A 508 -4.73 -14.26 -25.71
CA ILE A 508 -5.72 -13.51 -24.90
C ILE A 508 -5.07 -12.92 -23.62
N ARG A 509 -3.88 -13.40 -23.25
CA ARG A 509 -3.13 -13.01 -22.04
C ARG A 509 -2.13 -11.86 -22.26
N SER A 510 -1.79 -11.50 -23.51
CA SER A 510 -0.58 -10.71 -23.85
C SER A 510 -0.78 -9.29 -24.39
N ASP A 511 -2.00 -8.76 -24.49
CA ASP A 511 -2.19 -7.36 -24.93
C ASP A 511 -1.66 -6.36 -23.88
N LEU A 512 -0.50 -5.76 -24.20
CA LEU A 512 0.22 -4.71 -23.44
C LEU A 512 -0.28 -3.32 -23.84
N LYS A 513 -0.76 -2.52 -22.87
CA LYS A 513 -1.03 -1.08 -23.07
C LYS A 513 0.24 -0.23 -22.93
N VAL A 514 0.30 0.78 -23.81
CA VAL A 514 1.35 1.76 -24.13
C VAL A 514 1.73 2.68 -22.94
N ARG A 515 2.99 3.14 -22.93
CA ARG A 515 3.54 4.21 -22.07
C ARG A 515 4.08 5.34 -22.95
N GLU A 516 3.82 6.59 -22.59
CA GLU A 516 4.51 7.78 -23.12
C GLU A 516 5.24 8.58 -22.02
N PRO A 517 6.24 9.43 -22.38
CA PRO A 517 7.41 9.74 -21.54
C PRO A 517 7.57 11.23 -21.10
N GLY A 518 8.22 11.44 -19.93
CA GLY A 518 8.84 12.72 -19.47
C GLY A 518 7.93 13.60 -18.60
N ARG A 519 8.33 14.24 -17.48
CA ARG A 519 9.63 14.71 -16.98
C ARG A 519 9.75 14.51 -15.45
N TYR A 520 10.99 14.32 -15.00
CA TYR A 520 11.40 14.31 -13.59
C TYR A 520 11.48 15.73 -13.01
N SER A 521 10.93 15.93 -11.83
CA SER A 521 11.26 17.00 -10.88
C SER A 521 11.23 16.39 -9.48
N SER A 522 12.36 16.49 -8.78
CA SER A 522 12.63 15.96 -7.45
C SER A 522 11.85 16.68 -6.35
N SER A 523 11.07 15.95 -5.53
CA SER A 523 10.69 16.38 -4.18
C SER A 523 10.27 15.21 -3.29
N ALA A 524 10.49 15.41 -1.99
CA ALA A 524 10.59 14.45 -0.89
C ALA A 524 9.33 13.61 -0.58
N GLY A 525 9.56 12.47 0.06
CA GLY A 525 8.56 11.45 0.34
C GLY A 525 7.67 11.69 1.56
N PHE A 526 6.59 10.91 1.62
CA PHE A 526 5.84 10.55 2.82
C PHE A 526 5.28 9.14 2.61
N SER A 527 5.63 8.20 3.49
CA SER A 527 5.00 6.88 3.57
C SER A 527 3.80 6.96 4.52
N THR A 528 2.60 6.66 4.04
CA THR A 528 1.42 6.46 4.88
C THR A 528 1.03 4.98 4.84
N ASN A 529 1.29 4.28 5.95
CA ASN A 529 0.84 2.91 6.19
C ASN A 529 -0.49 2.96 6.94
N CYS A 530 -1.60 2.79 6.24
CA CYS A 530 -2.91 2.43 6.82
C CYS A 530 -3.58 1.42 5.88
N PHE A 531 -3.64 0.14 6.28
CA PHE A 531 -4.54 -0.84 5.68
C PHE A 531 -5.48 -1.37 6.77
N PRO A 532 -6.81 -1.28 6.60
CA PRO A 532 -7.74 -2.21 7.22
C PRO A 532 -7.80 -3.48 6.36
N THR A 533 -7.76 -4.62 7.05
CA THR A 533 -7.94 -5.97 6.50
C THR A 533 -9.29 -6.13 5.81
N ASP A 534 -9.29 -6.48 4.52
CA ASP A 534 -10.27 -7.40 3.94
C ASP A 534 -9.72 -8.03 2.64
N MET A 535 -9.43 -9.34 2.76
CA MET A 535 -9.14 -10.35 1.73
C MET A 535 -8.35 -9.92 0.48
N GLU A 536 -7.03 -9.79 0.64
CA GLU A 536 -6.10 -9.97 -0.47
C GLU A 536 -6.19 -11.42 -0.98
N ALA A 537 -6.49 -11.59 -2.27
CA ALA A 537 -6.28 -12.87 -2.93
C ALA A 537 -4.80 -13.25 -2.80
N ALA A 538 -4.52 -14.37 -2.13
CA ALA A 538 -3.15 -14.86 -1.98
C ALA A 538 -2.47 -14.96 -3.36
N PRO A 539 -1.26 -14.37 -3.54
CA PRO A 539 -0.51 -14.56 -4.76
C PRO A 539 -0.06 -16.03 -4.87
N PRO A 540 0.12 -16.57 -6.09
CA PRO A 540 0.49 -17.97 -6.29
C PRO A 540 1.77 -18.32 -5.52
N SER A 541 1.78 -19.49 -4.87
CA SER A 541 2.97 -20.09 -4.26
C SER A 541 3.37 -21.34 -5.03
N LEU A 542 4.68 -21.51 -5.24
CA LEU A 542 5.30 -22.68 -5.85
C LEU A 542 6.15 -23.36 -4.77
N ARG A 543 5.97 -24.66 -4.56
CA ARG A 543 6.86 -25.51 -3.75
C ARG A 543 7.52 -26.52 -4.68
N LEU A 544 8.85 -26.59 -4.63
CA LEU A 544 9.63 -27.61 -5.34
C LEU A 544 10.16 -28.61 -4.32
N LEU A 545 9.73 -29.86 -4.46
CA LEU A 545 10.14 -30.97 -3.61
C LEU A 545 11.12 -31.86 -4.39
N THR A 546 12.13 -32.37 -3.68
CA THR A 546 12.99 -33.44 -4.19
C THR A 546 12.21 -34.76 -4.29
N ALA A 547 12.79 -35.76 -4.98
CA ALA A 547 12.21 -37.10 -5.06
C ALA A 547 12.00 -37.78 -3.69
N ALA A 548 12.67 -37.28 -2.63
CA ALA A 548 12.52 -37.74 -1.25
C ALA A 548 11.57 -36.86 -0.41
N GLY A 549 10.91 -35.85 -0.99
CA GLY A 549 9.93 -35.00 -0.31
C GLY A 549 10.50 -33.79 0.46
N ALA A 550 11.81 -33.54 0.43
CA ALA A 550 12.42 -32.35 1.03
C ALA A 550 12.29 -31.12 0.11
N SER A 551 11.95 -29.95 0.67
CA SER A 551 11.78 -28.68 -0.05
C SER A 551 13.13 -28.07 -0.43
N LEU A 552 13.31 -27.70 -1.70
CA LEU A 552 14.54 -27.07 -2.21
C LEU A 552 14.52 -25.53 -2.13
N ILE A 553 13.34 -24.89 -2.24
CA ILE A 553 13.14 -23.43 -2.08
C ILE A 553 11.72 -23.17 -1.55
N ASP A 554 11.58 -22.36 -0.49
CA ASP A 554 10.31 -21.81 0.00
C ASP A 554 10.28 -20.28 -0.18
N ILE A 555 9.65 -19.82 -1.26
CA ILE A 555 9.53 -18.38 -1.62
C ILE A 555 8.76 -17.57 -0.56
N LYS A 556 8.02 -18.23 0.34
CA LYS A 556 7.32 -17.56 1.43
C LYS A 556 8.25 -17.13 2.56
N ALA A 557 9.37 -17.85 2.76
CA ALA A 557 10.35 -17.56 3.81
C ALA A 557 11.20 -16.31 3.50
N GLU A 558 11.56 -16.08 2.22
CA GLU A 558 12.32 -14.88 1.82
C GLU A 558 11.46 -13.60 1.87
N ARG A 559 10.17 -13.68 1.50
CA ARG A 559 9.24 -12.53 1.55
C ARG A 559 8.95 -12.00 2.94
N ALA A 560 9.02 -12.85 3.97
CA ALA A 560 8.78 -12.45 5.35
C ALA A 560 9.90 -11.56 5.93
N SER A 561 11.07 -11.48 5.28
CA SER A 561 12.27 -10.80 5.80
C SER A 561 12.50 -9.37 5.30
N ALA A 562 11.73 -8.88 4.33
CA ALA A 562 11.89 -7.55 3.73
C ALA A 562 10.67 -6.66 4.01
N TYR A 563 10.89 -5.56 4.76
CA TYR A 563 9.88 -4.55 5.08
C TYR A 563 9.30 -3.87 3.81
N SER A 564 8.08 -3.37 3.96
CA SER A 564 7.06 -2.99 2.96
C SER A 564 7.36 -1.80 2.02
N GLY A 565 8.59 -1.62 1.55
CA GLY A 565 8.88 -0.73 0.42
C GLY A 565 8.72 -1.47 -0.92
N SER A 566 8.16 -0.82 -1.95
CA SER A 566 8.22 -1.39 -3.29
C SER A 566 9.69 -1.38 -3.73
N TRP A 567 10.21 -2.54 -4.14
CA TRP A 567 11.63 -2.71 -4.51
C TRP A 567 12.06 -1.78 -5.66
N ARG A 568 11.10 -1.18 -6.36
CA ARG A 568 11.34 -0.21 -7.42
C ARG A 568 11.86 1.14 -6.88
N ASP A 569 11.45 1.49 -5.66
CA ASP A 569 11.79 2.77 -5.02
C ASP A 569 13.17 2.73 -4.34
N GLU A 570 13.65 1.55 -3.93
CA GLU A 570 14.97 1.38 -3.27
C GLU A 570 16.13 1.21 -4.27
N PHE A 571 15.89 0.69 -5.48
CA PHE A 571 16.95 0.30 -6.43
C PHE A 571 16.92 1.06 -7.78
N GLY A 572 15.84 1.78 -8.09
CA GLY A 572 15.69 2.47 -9.38
C GLY A 572 15.39 1.52 -10.57
N PRO A 573 14.85 2.05 -11.68
CA PRO A 573 14.25 1.24 -12.75
C PRO A 573 15.22 0.31 -13.49
N GLU A 574 16.50 0.66 -13.57
CA GLU A 574 17.52 -0.13 -14.27
C GLU A 574 18.09 -1.29 -13.41
N GLN A 575 18.24 -1.09 -12.10
CA GLN A 575 18.56 -2.19 -11.18
C GLN A 575 17.34 -3.08 -10.94
N TYR A 576 16.12 -2.54 -11.00
CA TYR A 576 14.89 -3.34 -11.03
C TYR A 576 14.82 -4.20 -12.30
N LEU A 577 15.23 -3.70 -13.47
CA LEU A 577 15.33 -4.51 -14.69
C LEU A 577 16.45 -5.55 -14.59
N GLY A 578 17.63 -5.21 -14.06
CA GLY A 578 18.71 -6.16 -13.83
C GLY A 578 18.40 -7.23 -12.78
N PHE A 579 17.67 -6.87 -11.72
CA PHE A 579 17.25 -7.78 -10.65
C PHE A 579 15.99 -8.58 -11.04
N ALA A 580 15.05 -7.99 -11.78
CA ALA A 580 13.96 -8.73 -12.43
C ALA A 580 14.54 -9.68 -13.48
N GLN A 581 15.60 -9.31 -14.22
CA GLN A 581 16.32 -10.21 -15.13
C GLN A 581 17.10 -11.29 -14.36
N GLN A 582 17.56 -11.05 -13.12
CA GLN A 582 18.10 -12.10 -12.24
C GLN A 582 17.01 -12.98 -11.59
N LEU A 583 15.85 -12.44 -11.23
CA LEU A 583 14.66 -13.15 -10.76
C LEU A 583 13.98 -13.93 -11.89
N PHE A 584 14.03 -13.43 -13.13
CA PHE A 584 13.67 -14.14 -14.36
C PHE A 584 14.76 -15.16 -14.69
N LYS A 585 16.07 -14.88 -14.55
CA LYS A 585 17.13 -15.91 -14.65
C LYS A 585 16.99 -17.01 -13.60
N ALA A 586 16.44 -16.72 -12.41
CA ALA A 586 16.17 -17.69 -11.35
C ALA A 586 14.83 -18.43 -11.53
N ASN A 587 13.77 -17.78 -12.04
CA ASN A 587 12.46 -18.41 -12.35
C ASN A 587 12.43 -19.13 -13.72
N GLU A 588 13.28 -18.79 -14.68
CA GLU A 588 13.40 -19.45 -16.00
C GLU A 588 14.32 -20.69 -15.96
N GLY A 589 14.72 -21.12 -14.77
CA GLY A 589 15.73 -22.15 -14.56
C GLY A 589 15.32 -23.60 -14.82
N GLY A 590 14.17 -23.91 -15.44
CA GLY A 590 13.81 -25.34 -15.56
C GLY A 590 12.86 -25.82 -16.65
N LEU A 591 12.29 -24.98 -17.53
CA LEU A 591 11.43 -25.51 -18.61
C LEU A 591 11.43 -24.70 -19.90
N TYR A 592 11.49 -23.35 -19.81
CA TYR A 592 11.64 -22.52 -21.01
C TYR A 592 13.08 -22.42 -21.50
N ARG A 593 14.08 -22.38 -20.59
CA ARG A 593 15.49 -22.51 -20.98
C ARG A 593 15.96 -23.94 -21.17
N GLU A 594 15.35 -24.98 -20.60
CA GLU A 594 15.73 -26.33 -21.04
C GLU A 594 15.24 -26.56 -22.47
N ARG A 595 14.02 -26.14 -22.83
CA ARG A 595 13.58 -26.22 -24.23
C ARG A 595 14.19 -25.18 -25.19
N LEU A 596 14.61 -23.97 -24.76
CA LEU A 596 15.31 -23.00 -25.63
C LEU A 596 16.85 -23.03 -25.50
N ARG A 597 17.42 -23.76 -24.53
CA ARG A 597 18.83 -24.20 -24.61
C ARG A 597 18.93 -25.46 -25.47
N ASP A 598 17.92 -26.34 -25.45
CA ASP A 598 17.89 -27.53 -26.31
C ASP A 598 17.44 -27.21 -27.73
N VAL A 599 16.53 -26.25 -27.93
CA VAL A 599 16.31 -25.65 -29.25
C VAL A 599 17.36 -24.57 -29.38
N SER A 600 18.50 -24.93 -29.95
CA SER A 600 19.55 -23.95 -30.18
C SER A 600 18.94 -22.80 -30.99
N LEU A 601 19.20 -21.55 -30.62
CA LEU A 601 18.84 -20.41 -31.46
C LEU A 601 19.29 -20.63 -32.92
N PRO A 602 20.46 -21.25 -33.20
CA PRO A 602 20.81 -21.67 -34.55
C PRO A 602 19.84 -22.69 -35.17
N GLN A 603 19.22 -23.59 -34.40
CA GLN A 603 18.14 -24.48 -34.88
C GLN A 603 16.82 -23.73 -35.13
N VAL A 604 16.45 -22.74 -34.30
CA VAL A 604 15.28 -21.88 -34.58
C VAL A 604 15.50 -21.12 -35.89
N LEU A 605 16.68 -20.52 -36.03
CA LEU A 605 17.06 -19.77 -37.23
C LEU A 605 17.19 -20.71 -38.45
N ALA A 606 17.73 -21.92 -38.28
CA ALA A 606 17.76 -22.93 -39.33
C ALA A 606 16.35 -23.43 -39.72
N SER A 607 15.39 -23.40 -38.79
CA SER A 607 13.98 -23.71 -39.06
C SER A 607 13.21 -22.55 -39.71
N MET A 608 13.83 -21.38 -39.78
CA MET A 608 13.32 -20.18 -40.44
C MET A 608 14.31 -19.75 -41.55
N PRO A 609 14.51 -20.59 -42.59
CA PRO A 609 15.51 -20.32 -43.64
C PRO A 609 15.27 -18.99 -44.37
N ASP A 610 14.03 -18.50 -44.34
CA ASP A 610 13.59 -17.25 -44.95
C ASP A 610 13.29 -16.15 -43.92
N LEU A 611 13.96 -16.13 -42.75
CA LEU A 611 13.73 -15.14 -41.68
C LEU A 611 13.66 -13.71 -42.21
N ILE A 612 14.58 -13.33 -43.11
CA ILE A 612 14.60 -12.00 -43.73
C ILE A 612 13.36 -11.77 -44.60
N ALA A 613 12.93 -12.76 -45.38
CA ALA A 613 11.74 -12.63 -46.21
C ALA A 613 10.47 -12.58 -45.35
N ASP A 614 10.41 -13.33 -44.24
CA ASP A 614 9.29 -13.32 -43.30
C ASP A 614 9.23 -12.02 -42.47
N LEU A 615 10.38 -11.45 -42.11
CA LEU A 615 10.47 -10.10 -41.51
C LEU A 615 9.99 -9.04 -42.53
N LYS A 616 10.47 -9.08 -43.77
CA LYS A 616 10.04 -8.18 -44.86
C LYS A 616 8.54 -8.29 -45.14
N ALA A 617 7.99 -9.51 -45.08
CA ALA A 617 6.58 -9.78 -45.31
C ALA A 617 5.70 -9.50 -44.09
N GLY A 618 6.26 -9.06 -42.96
CA GLY A 618 5.52 -8.78 -41.72
C GLY A 618 4.88 -10.03 -41.10
N ARG A 619 5.38 -11.23 -41.42
CA ARG A 619 4.83 -12.51 -40.92
C ARG A 619 5.30 -12.85 -39.51
N ILE A 620 6.33 -12.16 -39.02
CA ILE A 620 6.87 -12.32 -37.67
C ILE A 620 6.36 -11.17 -36.80
N PRO A 621 5.66 -11.47 -35.68
CA PRO A 621 5.25 -10.45 -34.74
C PRO A 621 6.44 -9.64 -34.20
N PRO A 622 6.33 -8.31 -34.04
CA PRO A 622 7.45 -7.47 -33.58
C PRO A 622 8.10 -7.89 -32.27
N GLN A 623 7.31 -8.40 -31.33
CA GLN A 623 7.81 -8.87 -30.03
C GLN A 623 8.65 -10.13 -30.18
N LEU A 624 8.28 -11.02 -31.10
CA LEU A 624 9.05 -12.23 -31.41
C LEU A 624 10.34 -11.86 -32.12
N ALA A 625 10.29 -10.97 -33.11
CA ALA A 625 11.49 -10.47 -33.78
C ALA A 625 12.45 -9.78 -32.78
N GLN A 626 11.92 -8.98 -31.85
CA GLN A 626 12.72 -8.35 -30.78
C GLN A 626 13.36 -9.40 -29.86
N ALA A 627 12.61 -10.43 -29.47
CA ALA A 627 13.13 -11.52 -28.65
C ALA A 627 14.24 -12.31 -29.37
N ILE A 628 14.07 -12.59 -30.67
CA ILE A 628 15.10 -13.24 -31.50
C ILE A 628 16.37 -12.37 -31.53
N VAL A 629 16.25 -11.09 -31.90
CA VAL A 629 17.40 -10.17 -31.99
C VAL A 629 18.13 -10.04 -30.65
N ARG A 630 17.40 -9.86 -29.54
CA ARG A 630 18.02 -9.83 -28.20
C ARG A 630 18.69 -11.14 -27.85
N SER A 631 18.06 -12.26 -28.15
CA SER A 631 18.64 -13.58 -27.87
C SER A 631 19.92 -13.82 -28.67
N VAL A 632 20.01 -13.32 -29.89
CA VAL A 632 21.24 -13.40 -30.73
C VAL A 632 22.36 -12.56 -30.09
N GLY A 633 22.06 -11.33 -29.67
CA GLY A 633 23.04 -10.49 -28.98
C GLY A 633 23.49 -11.07 -27.65
N ASP A 634 22.54 -11.59 -26.85
CA ASP A 634 22.81 -12.20 -25.55
C ASP A 634 23.60 -13.51 -25.67
N SER A 635 23.42 -14.30 -26.75
CA SER A 635 24.18 -15.53 -27.00
C SER A 635 25.59 -15.29 -27.53
N ALA A 636 25.90 -14.07 -27.98
CA ALA A 636 27.19 -13.69 -28.56
C ALA A 636 27.59 -14.56 -29.78
N GLU A 637 26.61 -15.01 -30.57
CA GLU A 637 26.84 -15.89 -31.71
C GLU A 637 27.27 -15.11 -32.96
N GLY A 638 28.59 -14.88 -33.10
CA GLY A 638 29.17 -14.03 -34.15
C GLY A 638 28.86 -14.45 -35.59
N SER A 639 28.50 -15.72 -35.84
CA SER A 639 28.06 -16.20 -37.16
C SER A 639 26.76 -15.53 -37.65
N LEU A 640 25.98 -14.93 -36.73
CA LEU A 640 24.73 -14.24 -37.02
C LEU A 640 24.90 -12.74 -37.25
N LEU A 641 26.11 -12.19 -37.09
CA LEU A 641 26.39 -10.77 -37.34
C LEU A 641 26.05 -10.33 -38.77
N PRO A 642 26.40 -11.08 -39.84
CA PRO A 642 26.01 -10.72 -41.20
C PRO A 642 24.48 -10.66 -41.38
N LEU A 643 23.76 -11.59 -40.75
CA LEU A 643 22.29 -11.62 -40.77
C LEU A 643 21.69 -10.40 -40.05
N LEU A 644 22.21 -10.03 -38.86
CA LEU A 644 21.75 -8.83 -38.17
C LEU A 644 22.07 -7.55 -38.93
N LYS A 645 23.22 -7.47 -39.61
CA LYS A 645 23.57 -6.32 -40.49
C LYS A 645 22.69 -6.25 -41.73
N GLU A 646 22.27 -7.40 -42.28
CA GLU A 646 21.28 -7.43 -43.36
C GLU A 646 19.91 -6.95 -42.84
N ILE A 647 19.49 -7.36 -41.64
CA ILE A 647 18.27 -6.84 -41.00
C ILE A 647 18.41 -5.33 -40.75
N GLU A 648 19.56 -4.85 -40.29
CA GLU A 648 19.84 -3.42 -40.04
C GLU A 648 19.73 -2.60 -41.33
N ALA A 649 20.26 -3.11 -42.44
CA ALA A 649 20.15 -2.46 -43.76
C ALA A 649 18.68 -2.38 -44.27
N LEU A 650 17.78 -3.20 -43.71
CA LEU A 650 16.36 -3.16 -44.01
C LEU A 650 15.57 -2.24 -43.07
N VAL A 651 16.16 -1.84 -41.94
CA VAL A 651 15.56 -0.85 -41.03
C VAL A 651 15.61 0.52 -41.73
N PRO A 652 14.46 1.13 -42.07
CA PRO A 652 14.42 2.42 -42.78
C PRO A 652 15.19 3.50 -42.02
N ASP A 653 16.01 4.30 -42.71
CA ASP A 653 16.87 5.31 -42.10
C ASP A 653 16.09 6.22 -41.13
N ARG A 654 16.60 6.32 -39.89
CA ARG A 654 16.00 7.15 -38.83
C ARG A 654 16.04 8.62 -39.21
N ALA A 655 17.01 9.03 -40.03
CA ALA A 655 17.18 10.42 -40.41
C ALA A 655 15.92 10.98 -41.08
N ALA A 656 15.21 10.21 -41.91
CA ALA A 656 13.99 10.70 -42.55
C ALA A 656 12.86 10.95 -41.52
N PHE A 657 12.69 10.03 -40.56
CA PHE A 657 11.73 10.20 -39.47
C PHE A 657 12.13 11.32 -38.53
N GLU A 658 13.40 11.37 -38.09
CA GLU A 658 13.89 12.37 -37.16
C GLU A 658 13.89 13.76 -37.77
N LEU A 659 14.19 13.88 -39.06
CA LEU A 659 14.17 15.16 -39.75
C LEU A 659 12.72 15.64 -39.94
N GLU A 660 11.77 14.73 -40.20
CA GLU A 660 10.35 15.06 -40.21
C GLU A 660 9.82 15.38 -38.81
N TRP A 661 10.21 14.62 -37.79
CA TRP A 661 9.85 14.87 -36.39
C TRP A 661 10.43 16.20 -35.90
N GLN A 662 11.70 16.49 -36.22
CA GLN A 662 12.35 17.77 -35.92
C GLN A 662 11.68 18.90 -36.70
N ARG A 663 11.30 18.69 -37.96
CA ARG A 663 10.54 19.68 -38.74
C ARG A 663 9.19 19.98 -38.10
N LEU A 664 8.47 18.95 -37.66
CA LEU A 664 7.18 19.10 -36.97
C LEU A 664 7.34 19.74 -35.59
N ALA A 665 8.36 19.34 -34.82
CA ALA A 665 8.67 19.91 -33.52
C ALA A 665 9.13 21.37 -33.62
N LEU A 666 9.95 21.71 -34.62
CA LEU A 666 10.35 23.09 -34.91
C LEU A 666 9.16 23.91 -35.37
N ALA A 667 8.30 23.38 -36.25
CA ALA A 667 7.06 24.05 -36.65
C ALA A 667 6.11 24.26 -35.46
N LEU A 668 6.09 23.32 -34.50
CA LEU A 668 5.33 23.44 -33.25
C LEU A 668 5.94 24.50 -32.32
N GLU A 669 7.27 24.62 -32.29
CA GLU A 669 8.02 25.63 -31.53
C GLU A 669 7.91 27.03 -32.17
N GLU A 670 7.91 27.14 -33.50
CA GLU A 670 7.73 28.39 -34.26
C GLU A 670 6.33 28.99 -34.08
N LEU A 671 5.31 28.16 -33.84
CA LEU A 671 3.99 28.64 -33.42
C LEU A 671 4.02 29.30 -32.03
N GLY A 672 5.05 29.04 -31.22
CA GLY A 672 5.28 29.67 -29.92
C GLY A 672 4.06 29.59 -28.99
N ASP A 673 3.86 30.67 -28.23
CA ASP A 673 2.69 30.89 -27.38
C ASP A 673 1.59 31.68 -28.14
N ALA A 674 1.52 31.57 -29.48
CA ALA A 674 0.52 32.31 -30.25
C ALA A 674 -0.91 31.83 -29.93
N SER A 675 -1.71 32.73 -29.38
CA SER A 675 -3.03 32.44 -28.79
C SER A 675 -4.22 32.65 -29.74
N ASP A 676 -3.99 32.79 -31.05
CA ASP A 676 -5.08 32.90 -32.02
C ASP A 676 -5.62 31.52 -32.43
N ILE A 677 -6.91 31.47 -32.75
CA ILE A 677 -7.62 30.23 -33.13
C ILE A 677 -6.95 29.52 -34.31
N GLY A 678 -6.33 30.27 -35.24
CA GLY A 678 -5.58 29.72 -36.36
C GLY A 678 -4.34 28.97 -35.90
N SER A 679 -3.56 29.56 -35.00
CA SER A 679 -2.38 28.95 -34.38
C SER A 679 -2.75 27.71 -33.54
N PHE A 680 -3.85 27.73 -32.78
CA PHE A 680 -4.32 26.54 -32.04
C PHE A 680 -4.69 25.39 -32.97
N ARG A 681 -5.45 25.68 -34.04
CA ARG A 681 -5.81 24.66 -35.05
C ARG A 681 -4.56 24.08 -35.69
N ARG A 682 -3.59 24.92 -36.03
CA ARG A 682 -2.33 24.50 -36.63
C ARG A 682 -1.49 23.66 -35.67
N LYS A 683 -1.46 24.01 -34.38
CA LYS A 683 -0.80 23.24 -33.32
C LYS A 683 -1.39 21.85 -33.18
N SER A 684 -2.72 21.75 -33.10
CA SER A 684 -3.44 20.47 -33.04
C SER A 684 -3.19 19.61 -34.29
N GLU A 685 -3.13 20.21 -35.49
CA GLU A 685 -2.75 19.53 -36.72
C GLU A 685 -1.32 18.99 -36.70
N LEU A 686 -0.36 19.76 -36.18
CA LEU A 686 1.04 19.33 -36.05
C LEU A 686 1.20 18.24 -34.99
N GLU A 687 0.52 18.34 -33.85
CA GLU A 687 0.49 17.29 -32.83
C GLU A 687 -0.15 15.99 -33.36
N ALA A 688 -1.23 16.10 -34.14
CA ALA A 688 -1.84 14.95 -34.81
C ALA A 688 -0.90 14.34 -35.88
N GLN A 689 -0.14 15.17 -36.60
CA GLN A 689 0.90 14.70 -37.53
C GLN A 689 2.03 14.01 -36.78
N MET A 690 2.48 14.54 -35.65
CA MET A 690 3.49 13.90 -34.79
C MET A 690 2.97 12.57 -34.23
N ALA A 691 1.74 12.51 -33.73
CA ALA A 691 1.12 11.28 -33.24
C ALA A 691 0.95 10.24 -34.35
N THR A 692 0.56 10.66 -35.57
CA THR A 692 0.47 9.78 -36.74
C THR A 692 1.84 9.28 -37.16
N LEU A 693 2.86 10.15 -37.12
CA LEU A 693 4.24 9.81 -37.44
C LEU A 693 4.79 8.81 -36.41
N GLU A 694 4.55 9.03 -35.11
CA GLU A 694 4.92 8.10 -34.04
C GLU A 694 4.18 6.76 -34.14
N GLN A 695 2.87 6.78 -34.42
CA GLN A 695 2.07 5.58 -34.63
C GLN A 695 2.56 4.81 -35.86
N SER A 696 2.91 5.49 -36.96
CA SER A 696 3.51 4.86 -38.13
C SER A 696 4.86 4.20 -37.80
N MET A 697 5.63 4.81 -36.90
CA MET A 697 6.87 4.22 -36.40
C MET A 697 6.64 2.99 -35.52
N ARG A 698 5.57 2.99 -34.72
CA ARG A 698 5.17 1.86 -33.87
C ARG A 698 4.57 0.71 -34.69
N ASP A 699 3.80 1.02 -35.73
CA ASP A 699 3.17 0.03 -36.61
C ASP A 699 4.21 -0.62 -37.54
N HIS A 700 5.31 0.06 -37.81
CA HIS A 700 6.46 -0.55 -38.45
C HIS A 700 7.29 -1.36 -37.44
N LEU A 701 7.36 -2.67 -37.69
CA LEU A 701 8.26 -3.66 -37.07
C LEU A 701 9.65 -3.09 -36.72
N TRP A 702 10.17 -2.22 -37.58
CA TRP A 702 11.48 -1.58 -37.49
C TRP A 702 11.67 -0.64 -36.31
N GLY A 703 10.62 0.07 -35.86
CA GLY A 703 10.69 0.94 -34.67
C GLY A 703 10.96 0.17 -33.39
N TRP A 704 10.46 -1.06 -33.30
CA TRP A 704 10.65 -1.96 -32.15
C TRP A 704 12.00 -2.68 -32.15
N LEU A 705 12.58 -2.87 -33.34
CA LEU A 705 13.79 -3.65 -33.53
C LEU A 705 15.06 -2.82 -33.43
N ARG A 706 15.05 -1.53 -33.79
CA ARG A 706 16.27 -0.73 -33.93
C ARG A 706 17.16 -0.71 -32.69
N GLU A 707 16.64 -0.33 -31.52
CA GLU A 707 17.46 -0.31 -30.29
C GLU A 707 17.97 -1.71 -29.90
N PRO A 708 17.12 -2.76 -29.83
CA PRO A 708 17.58 -4.13 -29.63
C PRO A 708 18.60 -4.61 -30.67
N LEU A 709 18.43 -4.22 -31.94
CA LEU A 709 19.29 -4.62 -33.05
C LEU A 709 20.64 -3.95 -32.99
N ASN A 710 20.69 -2.64 -32.76
CA ASN A 710 21.93 -1.90 -32.56
C ASN A 710 22.69 -2.44 -31.34
N LEU A 711 21.97 -2.74 -30.26
CA LEU A 711 22.57 -3.37 -29.08
C LEU A 711 23.11 -4.76 -29.43
N ALA A 712 22.34 -5.61 -30.11
CA ALA A 712 22.75 -6.95 -30.49
C ALA A 712 23.93 -6.96 -31.47
N ILE A 713 23.95 -6.07 -32.46
CA ILE A 713 25.07 -5.91 -33.40
C ILE A 713 26.32 -5.49 -32.63
N ARG A 714 26.23 -4.47 -31.78
CA ARG A 714 27.36 -4.05 -30.95
C ARG A 714 27.84 -5.18 -30.03
N GLN A 715 26.92 -5.93 -29.42
CA GLN A 715 27.24 -7.12 -28.61
C GLN A 715 28.03 -8.13 -29.44
N LEU A 716 27.59 -8.46 -30.66
CA LEU A 716 28.29 -9.40 -31.54
C LEU A 716 29.64 -8.86 -32.05
N GLU A 717 29.76 -7.57 -32.35
CA GLU A 717 31.00 -6.96 -32.82
C GLU A 717 32.09 -6.96 -31.77
N VAL A 718 31.73 -6.82 -30.49
CA VAL A 718 32.69 -6.83 -29.38
C VAL A 718 32.77 -8.18 -28.67
N ALA A 719 31.96 -9.17 -29.06
CA ALA A 719 31.76 -10.42 -28.30
C ALA A 719 33.06 -11.15 -27.91
N ASP A 720 34.09 -11.05 -28.75
CA ASP A 720 35.39 -11.70 -28.55
C ASP A 720 36.54 -10.68 -28.42
N ASP A 721 36.24 -9.38 -28.43
CA ASP A 721 37.22 -8.29 -28.23
C ASP A 721 37.30 -7.92 -26.76
N VAL A 722 38.33 -8.43 -26.08
CA VAL A 722 38.56 -8.21 -24.65
C VAL A 722 38.69 -6.73 -24.30
N GLU A 723 39.35 -5.93 -25.15
CA GLU A 723 39.57 -4.51 -24.87
C GLU A 723 38.24 -3.73 -25.00
N ALA A 724 37.49 -3.98 -26.07
CA ALA A 724 36.20 -3.34 -26.29
C ALA A 724 35.16 -3.74 -25.22
N LEU A 725 35.13 -5.01 -24.82
CA LEU A 725 34.29 -5.48 -23.71
C LEU A 725 34.68 -4.81 -22.39
N SER A 726 35.98 -4.64 -22.13
CA SER A 726 36.47 -3.99 -20.92
C SER A 726 36.05 -2.53 -20.86
N GLN A 727 36.25 -1.77 -21.94
CA GLN A 727 35.85 -0.37 -22.03
C GLN A 727 34.33 -0.20 -21.89
N TRP A 728 33.53 -1.10 -22.46
CA TRP A 728 32.07 -1.03 -22.33
C TRP A 728 31.59 -1.38 -20.92
N ALA A 729 32.16 -2.42 -20.31
CA ALA A 729 31.81 -2.84 -18.94
C ALA A 729 32.19 -1.80 -17.87
N GLN A 730 33.23 -0.99 -18.11
CA GLN A 730 33.60 0.13 -17.22
C GLN A 730 32.54 1.25 -17.16
N ARG A 731 31.73 1.42 -18.22
CA ARG A 731 30.71 2.47 -18.32
C ARG A 731 29.41 2.08 -17.62
N ALA A 732 29.48 1.91 -16.29
CA ALA A 732 28.35 1.49 -15.47
C ALA A 732 27.12 2.41 -15.64
N GLY A 733 26.00 1.84 -16.11
CA GLY A 733 24.77 2.56 -16.45
C GLY A 733 24.51 2.68 -17.96
N GLU A 734 25.48 2.37 -18.81
CA GLU A 734 25.24 2.28 -20.25
C GLU A 734 24.47 0.97 -20.59
N PRO A 735 23.49 1.01 -21.51
CA PRO A 735 22.85 -0.21 -22.01
C PRO A 735 23.89 -1.23 -22.48
N GLY A 736 23.76 -2.48 -22.03
CA GLY A 736 24.69 -3.56 -22.36
C GLY A 736 25.96 -3.65 -21.51
N ALA A 737 26.28 -2.67 -20.63
CA ALA A 737 27.49 -2.74 -19.80
C ALA A 737 27.53 -3.98 -18.89
N LEU A 738 26.37 -4.39 -18.32
CA LEU A 738 26.27 -5.63 -17.54
C LEU A 738 26.46 -6.89 -18.40
N TRP A 739 25.92 -6.89 -19.63
CA TRP A 739 26.15 -7.99 -20.57
C TRP A 739 27.65 -8.08 -20.92
N ALA A 740 28.29 -6.94 -21.22
CA ALA A 740 29.70 -6.89 -21.56
C ALA A 740 30.56 -7.41 -20.39
N LEU A 741 30.21 -7.04 -19.15
CA LEU A 741 30.86 -7.57 -17.96
C LEU A 741 30.71 -9.09 -17.84
N VAL A 742 29.51 -9.64 -18.08
CA VAL A 742 29.26 -11.09 -18.04
C VAL A 742 30.03 -11.80 -19.17
N ARG A 743 29.99 -11.27 -20.39
CA ARG A 743 30.72 -11.85 -21.53
C ARG A 743 32.24 -11.79 -21.32
N LEU A 744 32.74 -10.68 -20.79
CA LEU A 744 34.16 -10.53 -20.45
C LEU A 744 34.61 -11.59 -19.44
N ARG A 745 33.77 -11.94 -18.45
CA ARG A 745 34.08 -13.03 -17.51
C ARG A 745 34.31 -14.35 -18.23
N ASP A 746 33.46 -14.64 -19.21
CA ASP A 746 33.45 -15.91 -19.94
C ASP A 746 34.60 -15.98 -20.97
N VAL A 747 35.00 -14.85 -21.58
CA VAL A 747 36.08 -14.77 -22.59
C VAL A 747 37.46 -14.54 -21.96
N ASN A 748 37.56 -13.67 -20.95
CA ASN A 748 38.80 -13.33 -20.25
C ASN A 748 38.52 -12.95 -18.80
N THR A 749 38.54 -13.96 -17.93
CA THR A 749 38.27 -13.79 -16.49
C THR A 749 39.22 -12.78 -15.82
N ALA A 750 40.48 -12.68 -16.25
CA ALA A 750 41.43 -11.72 -15.68
C ALA A 750 41.02 -10.27 -15.98
N ALA A 751 40.68 -9.96 -17.23
CA ALA A 751 40.20 -8.64 -17.63
C ALA A 751 38.87 -8.30 -16.94
N TRP A 752 37.98 -9.28 -16.77
CA TRP A 752 36.74 -9.12 -16.01
C TRP A 752 36.99 -8.72 -14.55
N SER A 753 37.90 -9.41 -13.85
CA SER A 753 38.27 -9.08 -12.48
C SER A 753 38.86 -7.68 -12.39
N GLU A 754 39.68 -7.26 -13.35
CA GLU A 754 40.27 -5.92 -13.42
C GLU A 754 39.20 -4.84 -13.58
N VAL A 755 38.28 -5.00 -14.55
CA VAL A 755 37.18 -4.07 -14.79
C VAL A 755 36.28 -3.97 -13.57
N LEU A 756 35.91 -5.09 -12.96
CA LEU A 756 35.06 -5.09 -11.78
C LEU A 756 35.75 -4.40 -10.60
N SER A 757 37.06 -4.58 -10.44
CA SER A 757 37.88 -3.88 -9.46
C SER A 757 37.94 -2.38 -9.70
N GLN A 758 38.00 -1.96 -10.96
CA GLN A 758 37.95 -0.55 -11.34
C GLN A 758 36.58 0.06 -11.06
N VAL A 759 35.49 -0.57 -11.53
CA VAL A 759 34.11 -0.11 -11.26
C VAL A 759 33.86 -0.04 -9.75
N PHE A 760 34.34 -1.02 -8.99
CA PHE A 760 34.23 -1.01 -7.53
C PHE A 760 34.93 0.20 -6.90
N ARG A 761 36.13 0.57 -7.39
CA ARG A 761 36.89 1.73 -6.90
C ARG A 761 36.19 3.03 -7.24
N GLU A 762 35.78 3.20 -8.49
CA GLU A 762 35.24 4.46 -9.04
C GLU A 762 33.77 4.71 -8.67
N GLN A 763 32.96 3.66 -8.54
CA GLN A 763 31.51 3.78 -8.42
C GLN A 763 31.01 3.34 -7.04
N VAL A 764 31.15 4.22 -6.03
CA VAL A 764 30.83 3.94 -4.61
C VAL A 764 29.44 3.32 -4.40
N ARG A 765 28.41 3.82 -5.11
CA ARG A 765 27.02 3.33 -5.00
C ARG A 765 26.85 1.86 -5.40
N TRP A 766 27.75 1.29 -6.20
CA TRP A 766 27.67 -0.08 -6.69
C TRP A 766 28.43 -1.08 -5.81
N ARG A 767 29.26 -0.63 -4.87
CA ARG A 767 30.14 -1.48 -4.06
C ARG A 767 29.41 -2.61 -3.35
N THR A 768 28.29 -2.30 -2.69
CA THR A 768 27.47 -3.31 -1.99
C THR A 768 27.00 -4.40 -2.95
N ASN A 769 26.51 -4.03 -4.13
CA ASN A 769 26.00 -4.99 -5.12
C ASN A 769 27.13 -5.85 -5.72
N ILE A 770 28.28 -5.24 -6.00
CA ILE A 770 29.47 -5.94 -6.49
C ILE A 770 29.95 -6.96 -5.45
N ILE A 771 30.04 -6.59 -4.17
CA ILE A 771 30.45 -7.52 -3.11
C ILE A 771 29.44 -8.65 -2.93
N ARG A 772 28.13 -8.39 -2.95
CA ARG A 772 27.12 -9.46 -2.86
C ARG A 772 27.20 -10.44 -4.03
N TYR A 773 27.45 -9.92 -5.23
CA TYR A 773 27.64 -10.73 -6.42
C TYR A 773 28.91 -11.58 -6.32
N LEU A 774 30.05 -10.96 -5.98
CA LEU A 774 31.32 -11.66 -5.86
C LEU A 774 31.35 -12.63 -4.68
N ALA A 775 30.71 -12.33 -3.55
CA ALA A 775 30.58 -13.26 -2.43
C ALA A 775 29.87 -14.58 -2.82
N ASN A 776 29.11 -14.60 -3.93
CA ASN A 776 28.50 -15.80 -4.49
C ASN A 776 29.35 -16.48 -5.58
N GLN A 777 30.21 -15.74 -6.27
CA GLN A 777 30.87 -16.20 -7.50
C GLN A 777 32.39 -16.38 -7.32
N ASP A 778 33.03 -15.43 -6.65
CA ASP A 778 34.47 -15.36 -6.42
C ASP A 778 34.72 -14.61 -5.10
N ARG A 779 34.69 -15.35 -4.00
CA ARG A 779 34.80 -14.81 -2.65
C ARG A 779 36.20 -14.24 -2.39
N GLU A 780 37.25 -14.78 -3.01
CA GLU A 780 38.62 -14.30 -2.85
C GLU A 780 38.76 -12.90 -3.44
N LEU A 781 38.22 -12.67 -4.64
CA LEU A 781 38.18 -11.34 -5.24
C LEU A 781 37.31 -10.37 -4.41
N ALA A 782 36.16 -10.83 -3.90
CA ALA A 782 35.32 -10.01 -3.02
C ALA A 782 36.09 -9.54 -1.77
N GLN A 783 36.82 -10.47 -1.14
CA GLN A 783 37.64 -10.21 0.04
C GLN A 783 38.77 -9.21 -0.30
N ALA A 784 39.52 -9.43 -1.39
CA ALA A 784 40.60 -8.55 -1.81
C ALA A 784 40.10 -7.11 -2.11
N LEU A 785 38.92 -6.98 -2.73
CA LEU A 785 38.29 -5.68 -2.96
C LEU A 785 37.89 -4.98 -1.67
N VAL A 786 37.29 -5.71 -0.73
CA VAL A 786 36.97 -5.16 0.59
C VAL A 786 38.26 -4.73 1.31
N GLU A 787 39.30 -5.55 1.33
CA GLU A 787 40.59 -5.27 1.99
C GLU A 787 41.32 -4.05 1.39
N SER A 788 41.12 -3.77 0.10
CA SER A 788 41.70 -2.59 -0.56
C SER A 788 41.13 -1.26 -0.08
N LEU A 789 39.98 -1.26 0.63
CA LEU A 789 39.34 -0.04 1.10
C LEU A 789 39.85 0.42 2.47
N PRO A 790 39.69 1.70 2.82
CA PRO A 790 39.91 2.17 4.19
C PRO A 790 39.05 1.42 5.20
N ARG A 791 39.57 1.15 6.41
CA ARG A 791 38.95 0.28 7.42
C ARG A 791 37.45 0.52 7.64
N LEU A 792 37.03 1.79 7.76
CA LEU A 792 35.61 2.13 7.95
C LEU A 792 34.71 1.67 6.80
N GLN A 793 35.20 1.76 5.56
CA GLN A 793 34.47 1.29 4.37
C GLN A 793 34.50 -0.24 4.27
N GLN A 794 35.58 -0.88 4.71
CA GLN A 794 35.63 -2.35 4.82
C GLN A 794 34.47 -2.83 5.70
N LEU A 795 34.37 -2.26 6.90
CA LEU A 795 33.37 -2.66 7.90
C LEU A 795 31.93 -2.54 7.38
N LYS A 796 31.64 -1.53 6.54
CA LYS A 796 30.32 -1.34 5.90
C LYS A 796 29.94 -2.46 4.93
N LEU A 797 30.92 -3.09 4.29
CA LEU A 797 30.69 -4.09 3.24
C LEU A 797 30.76 -5.53 3.78
N LEU A 798 31.29 -5.76 4.97
CA LEU A 798 31.41 -7.08 5.58
C LEU A 798 30.08 -7.85 5.71
N PRO A 799 28.94 -7.26 6.11
CA PRO A 799 27.67 -8.00 6.14
C PRO A 799 27.24 -8.52 4.76
N SER A 800 27.60 -7.79 3.69
CA SER A 800 27.34 -8.21 2.30
C SER A 800 28.28 -9.32 1.84
N LEU A 801 29.55 -9.26 2.26
CA LEU A 801 30.54 -10.30 1.98
C LEU A 801 30.17 -11.63 2.68
N ALA A 802 29.58 -11.56 3.87
CA ALA A 802 29.11 -12.70 4.63
C ALA A 802 27.71 -13.20 4.22
N GLN A 803 27.08 -12.63 3.17
CA GLN A 803 25.66 -12.85 2.91
C GLN A 803 25.29 -14.33 2.71
N ASN A 804 26.16 -15.11 2.06
CA ASN A 804 25.91 -16.52 1.68
C ASN A 804 26.59 -17.52 2.61
N GLN A 805 27.23 -17.04 3.67
CA GLN A 805 27.76 -17.92 4.70
C GLN A 805 26.67 -18.13 5.74
N SER A 806 26.33 -19.38 6.03
CA SER A 806 25.61 -19.68 7.26
C SER A 806 26.52 -19.33 8.44
N ALA A 807 25.93 -18.93 9.56
CA ALA A 807 26.69 -18.64 10.78
C ALA A 807 27.59 -19.84 11.20
N ALA A 808 27.15 -21.07 10.89
CA ALA A 808 27.89 -22.31 11.15
C ALA A 808 29.19 -22.45 10.34
N ASN A 809 29.23 -21.84 9.15
CA ASN A 809 30.31 -21.99 8.18
C ASN A 809 31.21 -20.74 8.08
N MET A 810 31.00 -19.73 8.92
CA MET A 810 31.86 -18.53 8.94
C MET A 810 33.20 -18.85 9.58
N ASP A 811 34.30 -18.48 8.91
CA ASP A 811 35.63 -18.59 9.48
C ASP A 811 35.84 -17.58 10.63
N ALA A 812 36.83 -17.86 11.48
CA ALA A 812 37.07 -17.06 12.68
C ALA A 812 37.39 -15.59 12.37
N ALA A 813 38.02 -15.29 11.22
CA ALA A 813 38.38 -13.94 10.80
C ALA A 813 37.15 -13.14 10.34
N THR A 814 36.22 -13.78 9.63
CA THR A 814 34.94 -13.21 9.21
C THR A 814 34.08 -12.89 10.43
N ILE A 815 33.99 -13.81 11.41
CA ILE A 815 33.29 -13.58 12.68
C ILE A 815 33.90 -12.37 13.41
N GLN A 816 35.21 -12.31 13.58
CA GLN A 816 35.90 -11.19 14.23
C GLN A 816 35.67 -9.86 13.51
N SER A 817 35.62 -9.88 12.19
CA SER A 817 35.39 -8.68 11.40
C SER A 817 33.93 -8.20 11.50
N LEU A 818 32.96 -9.11 11.54
CA LEU A 818 31.55 -8.78 11.79
C LEU A 818 31.31 -8.28 13.22
N LEU A 819 32.02 -8.83 14.22
CA LEU A 819 32.02 -8.33 15.60
C LEU A 819 32.53 -6.88 15.63
N ALA A 820 33.65 -6.60 14.96
CA ALA A 820 34.16 -5.24 14.83
C ALA A 820 33.18 -4.30 14.12
N THR A 821 32.46 -4.77 13.08
CA THR A 821 31.40 -3.99 12.42
C THR A 821 30.25 -3.69 13.39
N MET A 822 29.78 -4.69 14.13
CA MET A 822 28.68 -4.56 15.08
C MET A 822 28.98 -3.54 16.20
N CYS A 823 30.22 -3.54 16.71
CA CYS A 823 30.66 -2.69 17.81
C CYS A 823 31.22 -1.32 17.37
N ALA A 824 31.25 -0.99 16.08
CA ALA A 824 31.83 0.28 15.59
C ALA A 824 30.79 1.43 15.61
N PRO A 825 30.88 2.39 16.56
CA PRO A 825 29.89 3.48 16.69
C PRO A 825 29.92 4.48 15.54
N SER A 826 30.97 4.46 14.70
CA SER A 826 31.09 5.28 13.49
C SER A 826 30.27 4.76 12.31
N LEU A 827 29.60 3.60 12.45
CA LEU A 827 28.75 3.00 11.42
C LEU A 827 27.28 3.26 11.73
N ASP A 828 26.46 3.32 10.67
CA ASP A 828 25.01 3.45 10.83
C ASP A 828 24.40 2.18 11.44
N ALA A 829 23.29 2.35 12.16
CA ALA A 829 22.59 1.26 12.84
C ALA A 829 22.15 0.14 11.89
N LYS A 830 21.78 0.45 10.63
CA LYS A 830 21.37 -0.56 9.63
C LYS A 830 22.52 -1.52 9.33
N THR A 831 23.73 -1.01 9.13
CA THR A 831 24.95 -1.81 8.92
C THR A 831 25.28 -2.66 10.16
N ARG A 832 25.23 -2.07 11.36
CA ARG A 832 25.52 -2.77 12.63
C ARG A 832 24.53 -3.90 12.90
N VAL A 833 23.23 -3.66 12.69
CA VAL A 833 22.17 -4.67 12.80
C VAL A 833 22.33 -5.78 11.76
N ALA A 834 22.73 -5.44 10.53
CA ALA A 834 23.00 -6.44 9.50
C ALA A 834 24.17 -7.36 9.89
N ALA A 835 25.23 -6.82 10.52
CA ALA A 835 26.33 -7.62 11.06
C ALA A 835 25.86 -8.53 12.20
N LEU A 836 25.10 -7.99 13.16
CA LEU A 836 24.53 -8.74 14.28
C LEU A 836 23.68 -9.92 13.78
N ARG A 837 22.75 -9.69 12.85
CA ARG A 837 21.86 -10.73 12.30
C ARG A 837 22.59 -11.78 11.45
N LYS A 838 23.79 -11.45 10.94
CA LYS A 838 24.64 -12.41 10.24
C LYS A 838 25.40 -13.31 11.22
N LEU A 839 25.87 -12.75 12.32
CA LEU A 839 26.48 -13.52 13.42
C LEU A 839 25.44 -14.39 14.13
N LEU A 840 24.23 -13.87 14.30
CA LEU A 840 23.15 -14.48 15.07
C LEU A 840 21.88 -14.50 14.22
N PRO A 841 21.71 -15.48 13.33
CA PRO A 841 20.45 -15.69 12.64
C PRO A 841 19.34 -15.97 13.66
N LYS A 842 18.18 -15.32 13.54
CA LYS A 842 17.07 -15.43 14.51
C LYS A 842 16.61 -16.86 14.78
N ASN A 843 16.64 -17.72 13.77
CA ASN A 843 16.17 -19.10 13.88
C ASN A 843 17.24 -20.03 14.49
N GLU A 844 18.49 -19.59 14.57
CA GLU A 844 19.60 -20.39 15.06
C GLU A 844 20.59 -19.53 15.88
N PRO A 845 20.14 -18.91 16.99
CA PRO A 845 20.95 -17.98 17.78
C PRO A 845 22.16 -18.66 18.45
N ASN A 846 22.16 -20.00 18.54
CA ASN A 846 23.21 -20.79 19.16
C ASN A 846 24.26 -21.32 18.17
N THR A 847 24.13 -21.04 16.87
CA THR A 847 25.01 -21.62 15.84
C THR A 847 26.48 -21.25 16.01
N ILE A 848 26.78 -20.07 16.58
CA ILE A 848 28.16 -19.67 16.92
C ILE A 848 28.37 -19.81 18.43
N GLU A 849 29.00 -20.90 18.87
CA GLU A 849 29.38 -21.12 20.26
C GLU A 849 30.73 -20.47 20.58
N ARG A 850 30.76 -19.13 20.70
CA ARG A 850 31.98 -18.40 21.10
C ARG A 850 31.71 -17.41 22.23
N ILE A 851 32.59 -17.43 23.24
CA ILE A 851 32.56 -16.52 24.41
C ILE A 851 32.76 -15.05 24.01
N ASP A 852 33.57 -14.78 22.99
CA ASP A 852 33.87 -13.42 22.55
C ASP A 852 32.69 -12.72 21.86
N LEU A 853 31.77 -13.49 21.26
CA LEU A 853 30.49 -12.99 20.75
C LEU A 853 29.61 -12.50 21.89
N ASP A 854 29.47 -13.29 22.95
CA ASP A 854 28.64 -12.93 24.12
C ASP A 854 29.22 -11.69 24.83
N GLN A 855 30.54 -11.63 24.99
CA GLN A 855 31.24 -10.46 25.52
C GLN A 855 31.00 -9.20 24.66
N ALA A 856 31.08 -9.32 23.33
CA ALA A 856 30.85 -8.20 22.41
C ALA A 856 29.40 -7.70 22.43
N LEU A 857 28.42 -8.60 22.58
CA LEU A 857 27.02 -8.22 22.76
C LEU A 857 26.80 -7.48 24.08
N LEU A 858 27.46 -7.92 25.17
CA LEU A 858 27.40 -7.23 26.46
C LEU A 858 28.03 -5.83 26.39
N GLU A 859 29.21 -5.71 25.77
CA GLU A 859 29.88 -4.41 25.57
C GLU A 859 29.05 -3.47 24.70
N LEU A 860 28.46 -4.00 23.62
CA LEU A 860 27.52 -3.29 22.77
C LEU A 860 26.36 -2.72 23.59
N LEU A 861 25.68 -3.56 24.38
CA LEU A 861 24.57 -3.13 25.23
C LEU A 861 24.99 -2.07 26.25
N GLN A 862 26.13 -2.26 26.94
CA GLN A 862 26.64 -1.29 27.89
C GLN A 862 26.95 0.06 27.24
N SER A 863 27.50 0.05 26.02
CA SER A 863 27.84 1.26 25.29
C SER A 863 26.62 2.01 24.77
N GLU A 864 25.63 1.29 24.24
CA GLU A 864 24.43 1.89 23.64
C GLU A 864 23.37 2.29 24.67
N MET A 865 23.36 1.64 25.84
CA MET A 865 22.44 1.98 26.94
C MET A 865 23.06 2.94 27.95
N HIS A 866 24.23 3.52 27.66
CA HIS A 866 24.84 4.49 28.55
C HIS A 866 23.92 5.72 28.71
N PRO A 867 23.64 6.23 29.93
CA PRO A 867 22.70 7.32 30.16
C PRO A 867 22.99 8.63 29.41
N SER A 868 24.23 8.80 28.93
CA SER A 868 24.65 9.97 28.16
C SER A 868 24.43 9.86 26.64
N ARG A 869 23.98 8.69 26.13
CA ARG A 869 23.69 8.51 24.70
C ARG A 869 22.22 8.77 24.42
N ASP A 870 21.98 9.39 23.28
CA ASP A 870 20.62 9.63 22.80
C ASP A 870 19.95 8.30 22.45
N PRO A 871 18.81 7.93 23.06
CA PRO A 871 18.25 6.58 22.96
C PRO A 871 17.66 6.20 21.59
N TRP A 872 17.79 7.00 20.53
CA TRP A 872 16.94 6.91 19.34
C TRP A 872 17.47 6.09 18.14
N PRO A 873 18.71 6.23 17.66
CA PRO A 873 19.09 5.60 16.38
C PRO A 873 19.34 4.08 16.46
N GLU A 874 19.59 3.50 17.65
CA GLU A 874 20.14 2.14 17.78
C GLU A 874 19.23 1.11 18.48
N ARG A 875 17.95 1.43 18.65
CA ARG A 875 17.01 0.61 19.44
C ARG A 875 16.88 -0.84 18.96
N TYR A 876 16.89 -1.06 17.65
CA TYR A 876 16.84 -2.41 17.08
C TYR A 876 18.11 -3.20 17.35
N LEU A 877 19.26 -2.52 17.42
CA LEU A 877 20.54 -3.14 17.73
C LEU A 877 20.59 -3.58 19.20
N VAL A 878 20.17 -2.70 20.12
CA VAL A 878 20.05 -3.01 21.55
C VAL A 878 19.07 -4.16 21.78
N TYR A 879 17.91 -4.12 21.13
CA TYR A 879 16.91 -5.17 21.26
C TYR A 879 17.39 -6.52 20.73
N ASP A 880 17.88 -6.57 19.49
CA ASP A 880 18.33 -7.81 18.88
C ASP A 880 19.50 -8.38 19.72
N ALA A 881 20.45 -7.55 20.17
CA ALA A 881 21.57 -8.00 21.01
C ALA A 881 21.11 -8.58 22.36
N ALA A 882 20.16 -7.92 23.01
CA ALA A 882 19.58 -8.38 24.26
C ALA A 882 18.83 -9.71 24.09
N LEU A 883 18.00 -9.80 23.05
CA LEU A 883 17.25 -10.99 22.71
C LEU A 883 18.19 -12.16 22.41
N PHE A 884 19.30 -11.92 21.70
CA PHE A 884 20.25 -12.98 21.40
C PHE A 884 21.02 -13.49 22.61
N LEU A 885 21.52 -12.61 23.50
CA LEU A 885 22.13 -13.04 24.76
C LEU A 885 21.16 -13.90 25.58
N LEU A 886 19.90 -13.51 25.57
CA LEU A 886 18.83 -14.18 26.27
C LEU A 886 18.51 -15.56 25.65
N LEU A 887 18.38 -15.65 24.32
CA LEU A 887 18.16 -16.92 23.62
C LEU A 887 19.34 -17.90 23.76
N ARG A 888 20.52 -17.38 24.10
CA ARG A 888 21.76 -18.13 24.37
C ARG A 888 21.92 -18.53 25.84
N ASN A 889 20.93 -18.28 26.69
CA ASN A 889 20.96 -18.49 28.15
C ASN A 889 22.10 -17.74 28.86
N GLN A 890 22.56 -16.59 28.34
CA GLN A 890 23.70 -15.81 28.87
C GLN A 890 23.29 -14.56 29.67
N LEU A 891 22.19 -14.56 30.44
CA LEU A 891 21.84 -13.43 31.32
C LEU A 891 21.73 -13.86 32.80
N PRO A 892 22.32 -13.11 33.78
CA PRO A 892 22.37 -11.63 33.89
C PRO A 892 23.78 -11.01 34.16
N PRO A 893 24.08 -9.72 33.81
CA PRO A 893 23.84 -8.56 34.70
C PRO A 893 23.71 -7.17 34.02
N PRO A 894 22.73 -6.94 33.12
CA PRO A 894 22.23 -5.58 33.00
C PRO A 894 20.71 -5.50 32.96
N VAL A 895 19.97 -6.45 33.56
CA VAL A 895 18.54 -6.21 33.88
C VAL A 895 18.38 -4.88 34.59
N GLU A 896 19.31 -4.57 35.50
CA GLU A 896 19.39 -3.25 36.12
C GLU A 896 19.68 -2.11 35.15
N LEU A 897 20.51 -2.29 34.10
CA LEU A 897 20.72 -1.24 33.10
C LEU A 897 19.46 -1.04 32.26
N TYR A 898 18.70 -2.09 31.93
CA TYR A 898 17.42 -1.97 31.24
C TYR A 898 16.41 -1.23 32.10
N ILE A 899 16.32 -1.61 33.38
CA ILE A 899 15.46 -0.96 34.38
C ILE A 899 15.88 0.51 34.57
N LYS A 900 17.18 0.80 34.69
CA LYS A 900 17.73 2.16 34.85
C LYS A 900 17.49 3.00 33.58
N ALA A 901 17.78 2.48 32.40
CA ALA A 901 17.56 3.15 31.12
C ALA A 901 16.06 3.43 30.86
N ALA A 902 15.19 2.48 31.20
CA ALA A 902 13.75 2.66 31.10
C ALA A 902 13.22 3.67 32.14
N ASN A 903 13.88 3.83 33.28
CA ASN A 903 13.54 4.84 34.29
C ASN A 903 14.01 6.26 33.93
N THR A 904 15.03 6.42 33.05
CA THR A 904 15.60 7.73 32.71
C THR A 904 14.91 8.47 31.57
N GLY A 905 13.93 7.87 30.87
CA GLY A 905 13.20 8.57 29.81
C GLY A 905 12.06 7.75 29.21
N TRP A 906 10.84 8.28 29.35
CA TRP A 906 9.61 7.70 28.79
C TRP A 906 9.42 8.19 27.35
N ASN A 907 9.56 7.30 26.38
CA ASN A 907 9.13 7.60 25.01
C ASN A 907 8.41 6.38 24.46
N GLU A 908 7.13 6.53 24.08
CA GLU A 908 6.20 5.48 23.62
C GLU A 908 6.77 4.50 22.59
N PHE A 909 7.74 4.91 21.78
CA PHE A 909 8.40 4.03 20.81
C PHE A 909 9.35 2.99 21.43
N SER A 910 9.72 3.11 22.72
CA SER A 910 10.46 2.08 23.47
C SER A 910 9.58 0.88 23.89
N PHE A 911 8.25 1.02 23.75
CA PHE A 911 7.25 0.03 24.16
C PHE A 911 7.40 -1.33 23.47
N GLY A 912 7.73 -1.39 22.17
CA GLY A 912 7.72 -2.67 21.45
C GLY A 912 8.88 -3.60 21.80
N SER A 913 10.08 -3.03 21.88
CA SER A 913 11.32 -3.80 21.95
C SER A 913 11.77 -4.07 23.39
N TYR A 914 11.77 -3.06 24.26
CA TYR A 914 12.20 -3.25 25.66
C TYR A 914 11.21 -4.11 26.45
N LEU A 915 9.92 -3.97 26.16
CA LEU A 915 8.87 -4.71 26.84
C LEU A 915 8.92 -6.20 26.51
N ALA A 916 9.21 -6.56 25.25
CA ALA A 916 9.41 -7.96 24.86
C ALA A 916 10.59 -8.59 25.62
N LEU A 917 11.68 -7.86 25.82
CA LEU A 917 12.80 -8.34 26.64
C LEU A 917 12.40 -8.52 28.12
N MET A 918 11.75 -7.53 28.73
CA MET A 918 11.30 -7.62 30.12
C MET A 918 10.25 -8.72 30.31
N LEU A 919 9.36 -8.90 29.34
CA LEU A 919 8.42 -10.03 29.26
C LEU A 919 9.16 -11.35 29.27
N HIS A 920 10.20 -11.51 28.45
CA HIS A 920 10.97 -12.74 28.45
C HIS A 920 11.60 -12.99 29.83
N LEU A 921 12.23 -11.99 30.42
CA LEU A 921 12.85 -12.14 31.74
C LEU A 921 11.84 -12.50 32.83
N ALA A 922 10.66 -11.88 32.81
CA ALA A 922 9.62 -12.14 33.80
C ALA A 922 8.93 -13.50 33.60
N VAL A 923 8.67 -13.90 32.35
CA VAL A 923 7.84 -15.08 32.02
C VAL A 923 8.69 -16.34 31.85
N VAL A 924 9.79 -16.26 31.10
CA VAL A 924 10.60 -17.45 30.75
C VAL A 924 11.69 -17.70 31.79
N ASN A 925 12.34 -16.65 32.29
CA ASN A 925 13.36 -16.78 33.34
C ASN A 925 12.80 -16.65 34.76
N GLU A 926 11.47 -16.50 34.90
CA GLU A 926 10.77 -16.35 36.19
C GLU A 926 11.40 -15.28 37.11
N SER A 927 11.99 -14.22 36.53
CA SER A 927 12.68 -13.18 37.30
C SER A 927 11.67 -12.34 38.08
N SER A 928 11.63 -12.55 39.40
CA SER A 928 10.77 -11.80 40.31
C SER A 928 11.04 -10.30 40.29
N GLN A 929 12.30 -9.89 40.07
CA GLN A 929 12.68 -8.48 39.92
C GLN A 929 12.15 -7.88 38.61
N ALA A 930 12.26 -8.59 37.48
CA ALA A 930 11.68 -8.13 36.22
C ALA A 930 10.15 -8.05 36.32
N HIS A 931 9.50 -9.02 36.96
CA HIS A 931 8.06 -9.01 37.21
C HIS A 931 7.65 -7.83 38.10
N ALA A 932 8.37 -7.55 39.19
CA ALA A 932 8.11 -6.39 40.05
C ALA A 932 8.29 -5.07 39.29
N TRP A 933 9.29 -4.98 38.42
CA TRP A 933 9.48 -3.81 37.57
C TRP A 933 8.37 -3.65 36.54
N LEU A 934 7.91 -4.73 35.91
CA LEU A 934 6.78 -4.69 34.98
C LEU A 934 5.49 -4.22 35.67
N LEU A 935 5.29 -4.60 36.94
CA LEU A 935 4.18 -4.08 37.76
C LEU A 935 4.35 -2.60 38.09
N ASP A 936 5.54 -2.16 38.49
CA ASP A 936 5.80 -0.73 38.74
C ASP A 936 5.65 0.12 37.47
N TRP A 937 6.23 -0.34 36.37
CA TRP A 937 6.12 0.31 35.07
C TRP A 937 4.68 0.34 34.57
N GLY A 938 3.95 -0.78 34.64
CA GLY A 938 2.56 -0.83 34.23
C GLY A 938 1.67 0.09 35.07
N GLN A 939 1.95 0.22 36.37
CA GLN A 939 1.26 1.16 37.25
C GLN A 939 1.52 2.61 36.82
N ARG A 940 2.78 2.98 36.57
CA ARG A 940 3.14 4.30 36.05
C ARG A 940 2.53 4.59 34.68
N TYR A 941 2.49 3.59 33.79
CA TYR A 941 1.86 3.71 32.48
C TYR A 941 0.35 3.99 32.59
N ILE A 942 -0.34 3.32 33.53
CA ILE A 942 -1.75 3.57 33.86
C ILE A 942 -1.94 4.98 34.45
N GLU A 943 -1.05 5.41 35.35
CA GLU A 943 -1.12 6.72 36.01
C GLU A 943 -0.91 7.89 35.03
N GLN A 944 -0.12 7.68 33.98
CA GLN A 944 0.21 8.70 32.96
C GLN A 944 -0.80 8.77 31.80
N ASP A 945 -1.78 7.86 31.76
CA ASP A 945 -2.76 7.76 30.67
C ASP A 945 -2.14 7.72 29.26
N ALA A 946 -1.04 6.97 29.08
CA ALA A 946 -0.20 7.02 27.87
C ALA A 946 -0.84 6.40 26.58
N GLY A 947 -2.14 6.11 26.58
CA GLY A 947 -2.85 5.52 25.44
C GLY A 947 -2.38 4.11 25.06
N GLY A 948 -2.64 3.66 23.82
CA GLY A 948 -2.15 2.38 23.31
C GLY A 948 -2.66 1.13 24.07
N TRP A 949 -3.78 1.25 24.78
CA TRP A 949 -4.28 0.27 25.75
C TRP A 949 -4.53 -1.13 25.20
N GLY A 950 -4.81 -1.25 23.90
CA GLY A 950 -4.88 -2.55 23.23
C GLY A 950 -3.59 -3.34 23.44
N ARG A 951 -2.45 -2.76 23.07
CA ARG A 951 -1.12 -3.40 23.23
C ARG A 951 -0.72 -3.59 24.68
N PHE A 952 -1.05 -2.62 25.54
CA PHE A 952 -0.78 -2.75 26.97
C PHE A 952 -1.59 -3.89 27.60
N SER A 953 -2.83 -4.11 27.14
CA SER A 953 -3.64 -5.26 27.56
C SER A 953 -3.01 -6.58 27.13
N GLU A 954 -2.54 -6.68 25.88
CA GLU A 954 -1.80 -7.86 25.39
C GLU A 954 -0.57 -8.15 26.27
N PHE A 955 0.14 -7.08 26.64
CA PHE A 955 1.29 -7.17 27.55
C PHE A 955 0.89 -7.66 28.94
N ILE A 956 -0.16 -7.09 29.55
CA ILE A 956 -0.68 -7.54 30.85
C ILE A 956 -0.98 -9.05 30.82
N TYR A 957 -1.58 -9.52 29.74
CA TYR A 957 -1.89 -10.93 29.55
C TYR A 957 -0.61 -11.77 29.35
N ALA A 958 0.32 -11.33 28.51
CA ALA A 958 1.58 -12.02 28.25
C ALA A 958 2.44 -12.20 29.52
N ALA A 959 2.50 -11.15 30.34
CA ALA A 959 3.24 -11.09 31.59
C ALA A 959 2.50 -11.70 32.80
N ASP A 960 1.24 -12.13 32.61
CA ASP A 960 0.36 -12.62 33.67
C ASP A 960 0.15 -11.63 34.83
N LEU A 961 0.03 -10.34 34.53
CA LEU A 961 -0.05 -9.28 35.53
C LEU A 961 -1.48 -9.15 36.06
N HIS A 962 -1.99 -10.19 36.73
CA HIS A 962 -3.34 -10.26 37.31
C HIS A 962 -3.65 -9.10 38.27
N ARG A 963 -2.62 -8.44 38.84
CA ARG A 963 -2.76 -7.22 39.63
C ARG A 963 -3.46 -6.08 38.86
N PHE A 964 -3.33 -6.05 37.53
CA PHE A 964 -4.04 -5.12 36.66
C PHE A 964 -5.41 -5.62 36.20
N GLY A 965 -5.91 -6.74 36.73
CA GLY A 965 -7.22 -7.29 36.38
C GLY A 965 -8.37 -6.31 36.61
N ALA A 966 -8.34 -5.56 37.71
CA ALA A 966 -9.33 -4.50 37.97
C ALA A 966 -9.23 -3.35 36.95
N PHE A 967 -8.02 -3.01 36.50
CA PHE A 967 -7.80 -2.03 35.44
C PHE A 967 -8.37 -2.55 34.11
N LEU A 968 -8.06 -3.78 33.71
CA LEU A 968 -8.61 -4.39 32.50
C LEU A 968 -10.13 -4.52 32.54
N GLN A 969 -10.72 -4.85 33.70
CA GLN A 969 -12.17 -4.88 33.89
C GLN A 969 -12.81 -3.50 33.69
N ARG A 970 -12.16 -2.43 34.16
CA ARG A 970 -12.62 -1.05 33.92
C ARG A 970 -12.45 -0.65 32.44
N LEU A 971 -11.32 -0.99 31.83
CA LEU A 971 -11.07 -0.76 30.40
C LEU A 971 -12.06 -1.54 29.52
N ALA A 972 -12.50 -2.71 29.98
CA ALA A 972 -13.51 -3.55 29.36
C ALA A 972 -14.95 -2.97 29.48
N THR A 973 -15.22 -2.08 30.43
CA THR A 973 -16.52 -1.38 30.60
C THR A 973 -16.63 -0.11 29.78
N MET A 974 -17.08 -0.27 28.55
CA MET A 974 -17.78 0.79 27.82
C MET A 974 -19.10 0.24 27.29
N ASP A 975 -20.10 1.11 27.17
CA ASP A 975 -21.48 0.82 26.79
C ASP A 975 -21.59 -0.20 25.63
N ALA A 976 -22.59 -1.10 25.69
CA ALA A 976 -22.95 -2.01 24.62
C ALA A 976 -23.23 -1.31 23.27
N HIS A 977 -23.54 0.00 23.25
CA HIS A 977 -23.82 0.78 22.04
C HIS A 977 -22.60 1.50 21.43
N ALA A 978 -21.45 1.51 22.11
CA ALA A 978 -20.17 2.04 21.60
C ALA A 978 -19.73 1.33 20.30
N GLN A 979 -19.32 2.04 19.25
CA GLN A 979 -18.80 1.41 18.01
C GLN A 979 -17.34 0.96 18.18
N GLU A 980 -16.90 0.01 17.34
CA GLU A 980 -15.50 -0.40 17.24
C GLU A 980 -14.69 0.76 16.67
N GLY A 981 -13.84 1.34 17.50
CA GLY A 981 -13.03 2.48 17.14
C GLY A 981 -11.77 2.10 16.40
N GLY A 982 -11.56 2.65 15.20
CA GLY A 982 -10.27 2.54 14.50
C GLY A 982 -9.09 3.10 15.34
N SER A 983 -9.38 4.02 16.27
CA SER A 983 -8.41 4.62 17.20
C SER A 983 -7.91 3.64 18.27
N ALA A 984 -8.73 2.67 18.69
CA ALA A 984 -8.31 1.64 19.66
C ALA A 984 -7.20 0.70 19.12
N LEU A 985 -7.03 0.65 17.80
CA LEU A 985 -5.96 -0.09 17.10
C LEU A 985 -4.80 0.81 16.64
N GLY A 986 -5.00 2.14 16.64
CA GLY A 986 -4.04 3.13 16.17
C GLY A 986 -2.86 3.34 17.12
N LYS A 987 -1.67 3.57 16.57
CA LYS A 987 -0.46 3.98 17.32
C LYS A 987 -0.35 5.51 17.50
N GLY A 988 -1.43 6.26 17.28
CA GLY A 988 -1.39 7.73 17.25
C GLY A 988 -1.69 8.34 18.60
N ARG A 989 -0.88 9.33 19.01
CA ARG A 989 -1.13 10.27 20.11
C ARG A 989 -2.30 11.21 19.80
N GLN A 990 -3.51 10.69 19.64
CA GLN A 990 -4.68 11.54 19.87
C GLN A 990 -5.18 11.20 21.28
N PRO A 991 -4.89 12.06 22.28
CA PRO A 991 -5.37 11.89 23.66
C PRO A 991 -6.90 11.90 23.71
N GLU A 992 -7.52 12.52 22.72
CA GLU A 992 -8.96 12.49 22.52
C GLU A 992 -9.35 11.16 21.87
N LEU A 993 -9.59 10.17 22.72
CA LEU A 993 -10.54 9.13 22.37
C LEU A 993 -11.83 9.83 21.93
N LYS A 994 -12.22 9.65 20.67
CA LYS A 994 -13.62 9.89 20.28
C LYS A 994 -14.46 9.12 21.28
N HIS A 995 -15.25 9.84 22.07
CA HIS A 995 -16.02 9.28 23.16
C HIS A 995 -16.82 8.07 22.66
N GLY A 996 -16.65 6.89 23.28
CA GLY A 996 -17.45 5.70 22.94
C GLY A 996 -16.79 4.62 22.07
N GLU A 997 -15.46 4.45 22.09
CA GLU A 997 -14.79 3.35 21.37
C GLU A 997 -14.40 2.15 22.26
N ARG A 998 -14.38 0.92 21.71
CA ARG A 998 -14.19 -0.34 22.47
C ARG A 998 -12.75 -0.85 22.53
N TYR A 999 -12.28 -1.21 23.74
CA TYR A 999 -11.05 -2.00 23.93
C TYR A 999 -11.31 -3.51 23.93
N HIS A 1000 -11.52 -4.09 22.75
CA HIS A 1000 -11.85 -5.51 22.58
C HIS A 1000 -10.82 -6.46 23.22
N MET A 1001 -9.54 -6.11 23.18
CA MET A 1001 -8.48 -6.94 23.77
C MET A 1001 -8.64 -7.08 25.30
N ALA A 1002 -8.90 -5.97 26.01
CA ALA A 1002 -9.13 -6.00 27.45
C ALA A 1002 -10.34 -6.87 27.82
N ARG A 1003 -11.44 -6.76 27.06
CA ARG A 1003 -12.64 -7.60 27.24
C ARG A 1003 -12.34 -9.09 27.05
N ARG A 1004 -11.58 -9.45 26.01
CA ARG A 1004 -11.20 -10.85 25.73
C ARG A 1004 -10.33 -11.43 26.84
N ILE A 1005 -9.37 -10.66 27.34
CA ILE A 1005 -8.51 -11.09 28.44
C ILE A 1005 -9.31 -11.24 29.73
N VAL A 1006 -10.18 -10.28 30.06
CA VAL A 1006 -11.07 -10.37 31.23
C VAL A 1006 -12.01 -11.56 31.12
N ALA A 1007 -12.59 -11.82 29.94
CA ALA A 1007 -13.41 -13.00 29.69
C ALA A 1007 -12.64 -14.29 29.98
N VAL A 1008 -11.43 -14.43 29.43
CA VAL A 1008 -10.56 -15.59 29.71
C VAL A 1008 -10.21 -15.70 31.20
N TRP A 1009 -9.92 -14.60 31.88
CA TRP A 1009 -9.51 -14.61 33.29
C TRP A 1009 -10.64 -14.85 34.28
N THR A 1010 -11.86 -14.47 33.92
CA THR A 1010 -13.03 -14.53 34.82
C THR A 1010 -14.02 -15.64 34.47
N GLU A 1011 -13.83 -16.37 33.37
CA GLU A 1011 -14.72 -17.47 32.98
C GLU A 1011 -14.63 -18.62 34.01
N PRO A 1012 -15.73 -18.92 34.74
CA PRO A 1012 -15.73 -19.98 35.74
C PRO A 1012 -15.72 -21.40 35.16
N ASP A 1013 -16.23 -21.62 33.94
CA ASP A 1013 -16.22 -22.95 33.32
C ASP A 1013 -14.87 -23.27 32.69
N PRO A 1014 -14.17 -24.33 33.16
CA PRO A 1014 -12.83 -24.67 32.66
C PRO A 1014 -12.79 -24.97 31.16
N LEU A 1015 -13.85 -25.57 30.61
CA LEU A 1015 -13.92 -25.90 29.18
C LEU A 1015 -14.00 -24.63 28.35
N THR A 1016 -14.92 -23.72 28.69
CA THR A 1016 -15.09 -22.43 28.00
C THR A 1016 -13.84 -21.57 28.14
N GLN A 1017 -13.21 -21.57 29.32
CA GLN A 1017 -11.93 -20.90 29.53
C GLN A 1017 -10.84 -21.43 28.59
N ALA A 1018 -10.69 -22.76 28.45
CA ALA A 1018 -9.73 -23.37 27.52
C ALA A 1018 -10.02 -23.01 26.04
N LYS A 1019 -11.30 -22.99 25.64
CA LYS A 1019 -11.73 -22.55 24.29
C LYS A 1019 -11.36 -21.10 24.03
N CYS A 1020 -11.67 -20.20 24.97
CA CYS A 1020 -11.32 -18.78 24.86
C CYS A 1020 -9.81 -18.58 24.82
N GLU A 1021 -9.03 -19.29 25.64
CA GLU A 1021 -7.57 -19.24 25.65
C GLU A 1021 -6.98 -19.65 24.28
N LEU A 1022 -7.50 -20.72 23.66
CA LEU A 1022 -7.11 -21.15 22.31
C LEU A 1022 -7.42 -20.08 21.24
N LEU A 1023 -8.63 -19.53 21.25
CA LEU A 1023 -9.06 -18.49 20.30
C LEU A 1023 -8.32 -17.16 20.48
N LEU A 1024 -8.02 -16.77 21.72
CA LEU A 1024 -7.15 -15.63 22.01
C LEU A 1024 -5.78 -15.84 21.38
N GLY A 1025 -5.26 -17.08 21.46
CA GLY A 1025 -4.09 -17.53 20.74
C GLY A 1025 -4.20 -17.28 19.23
N PHE A 1026 -5.27 -17.68 18.56
CA PHE A 1026 -5.45 -17.40 17.11
C PHE A 1026 -5.51 -15.91 16.79
N ASN A 1027 -6.12 -15.09 17.63
CA ASN A 1027 -6.19 -13.64 17.40
C ASN A 1027 -4.78 -13.01 17.35
N PHE A 1028 -3.84 -13.54 18.13
CA PHE A 1028 -2.43 -13.15 18.10
C PHE A 1028 -1.62 -13.81 16.98
N GLY A 1029 -2.23 -14.72 16.22
CA GLY A 1029 -1.71 -15.44 15.06
C GLY A 1029 -0.64 -14.66 14.29
N TYR A 1030 -1.07 -13.53 13.74
CA TYR A 1030 -0.28 -12.70 12.82
C TYR A 1030 0.98 -12.07 13.44
N ARG A 1031 1.08 -12.06 14.76
CA ARG A 1031 2.24 -11.55 15.48
C ARG A 1031 3.23 -12.65 15.89
N TYR A 1032 2.92 -13.91 15.56
CA TYR A 1032 3.76 -15.09 15.80
C TYR A 1032 4.77 -15.38 14.70
N GLY A 1033 5.07 -14.39 13.86
CA GLY A 1033 6.37 -14.41 13.21
C GLY A 1033 7.48 -14.49 14.29
N PRO A 1034 8.65 -15.03 13.98
CA PRO A 1034 9.80 -15.12 14.90
C PRO A 1034 10.27 -13.77 15.48
N ASP A 1035 9.61 -12.67 15.13
CA ASP A 1035 10.11 -11.31 15.26
C ASP A 1035 9.42 -10.46 16.33
N SER A 1036 8.24 -10.80 16.88
CA SER A 1036 7.55 -9.83 17.74
C SER A 1036 6.89 -10.29 19.04
N LEU A 1037 6.39 -11.52 19.21
CA LEU A 1037 5.63 -11.88 20.44
C LEU A 1037 5.75 -13.36 20.85
N TYR A 1038 6.94 -13.95 20.73
CA TYR A 1038 7.22 -15.32 21.20
C TYR A 1038 6.73 -15.58 22.64
N HIS A 1039 6.80 -14.58 23.53
CA HIS A 1039 6.38 -14.72 24.93
C HIS A 1039 4.87 -14.88 25.10
N VAL A 1040 4.06 -14.19 24.28
CA VAL A 1040 2.60 -14.36 24.31
C VAL A 1040 2.27 -15.80 23.92
N THR A 1041 2.90 -16.30 22.85
CA THR A 1041 2.72 -17.68 22.37
C THR A 1041 3.07 -18.71 23.44
N MET A 1042 4.26 -18.58 24.04
CA MET A 1042 4.72 -19.45 25.12
C MET A 1042 3.76 -19.42 26.32
N ARG A 1043 3.29 -18.23 26.69
CA ARG A 1043 2.34 -18.06 27.80
C ARG A 1043 0.99 -18.69 27.50
N THR A 1044 0.41 -18.42 26.32
CA THR A 1044 -0.88 -19.00 25.92
C THR A 1044 -0.78 -20.53 25.84
N LYS A 1045 0.34 -21.10 25.36
CA LYS A 1045 0.56 -22.56 25.41
C LYS A 1045 0.62 -23.10 26.83
N ALA A 1046 1.41 -22.47 27.70
CA ALA A 1046 1.53 -22.90 29.10
C ALA A 1046 0.18 -22.85 29.84
N ARG A 1047 -0.58 -21.75 29.67
CA ARG A 1047 -1.92 -21.59 30.25
C ARG A 1047 -2.91 -22.57 29.65
N LEU A 1048 -2.87 -22.80 28.35
CA LEU A 1048 -3.74 -23.77 27.69
C LEU A 1048 -3.45 -25.19 28.20
N GLN A 1049 -2.19 -25.58 28.34
CA GLN A 1049 -1.79 -26.86 28.93
C GLN A 1049 -2.29 -27.01 30.38
N GLU A 1050 -2.18 -25.95 31.18
CA GLU A 1050 -2.69 -25.94 32.55
C GLU A 1050 -4.23 -26.07 32.58
N ASN A 1051 -4.94 -25.34 31.73
CA ASN A 1051 -6.39 -25.40 31.63
C ASN A 1051 -6.85 -26.80 31.17
N VAL A 1052 -6.20 -27.39 30.17
CA VAL A 1052 -6.47 -28.76 29.69
C VAL A 1052 -6.30 -29.80 30.81
N LYS A 1053 -5.27 -29.67 31.66
CA LYS A 1053 -5.06 -30.56 32.80
C LYS A 1053 -6.20 -30.52 33.81
N ARG A 1054 -6.89 -29.38 33.95
CA ARG A 1054 -8.03 -29.18 34.85
C ARG A 1054 -9.35 -29.72 34.26
N LEU A 1055 -9.41 -30.03 32.97
CA LEU A 1055 -10.62 -30.56 32.32
C LEU A 1055 -10.88 -32.01 32.75
N SER A 1056 -12.14 -32.31 33.05
CA SER A 1056 -12.62 -33.69 33.18
C SER A 1056 -12.51 -34.43 31.83
N PRO A 1057 -12.53 -35.78 31.81
CA PRO A 1057 -12.44 -36.54 30.56
C PRO A 1057 -13.50 -36.15 29.51
N ALA A 1058 -14.74 -35.90 29.95
CA ALA A 1058 -15.80 -35.45 29.05
C ALA A 1058 -15.54 -34.04 28.47
N GLN A 1059 -15.00 -33.13 29.30
CA GLN A 1059 -14.62 -31.79 28.84
C GLN A 1059 -13.40 -31.83 27.91
N ARG A 1060 -12.43 -32.73 28.13
CA ARG A 1060 -11.30 -32.91 27.21
C ARG A 1060 -11.78 -33.36 25.84
N GLN A 1061 -12.71 -34.31 25.78
CA GLN A 1061 -13.33 -34.71 24.50
C GLN A 1061 -14.02 -33.52 23.83
N ALA A 1062 -14.86 -32.77 24.56
CA ALA A 1062 -15.52 -31.59 24.01
C ALA A 1062 -14.55 -30.47 23.57
N PHE A 1063 -13.36 -30.40 24.19
CA PHE A 1063 -12.30 -29.49 23.79
C PHE A 1063 -11.58 -29.99 22.54
N ALA A 1064 -11.32 -31.30 22.42
CA ALA A 1064 -10.78 -31.92 21.21
C ALA A 1064 -11.72 -31.74 20.00
N ASP A 1065 -13.02 -31.91 20.19
CA ASP A 1065 -14.04 -31.66 19.15
C ASP A 1065 -14.01 -30.18 18.70
N PHE A 1066 -13.78 -29.25 19.64
CA PHE A 1066 -13.62 -27.83 19.33
C PHE A 1066 -12.32 -27.53 18.56
N ILE A 1067 -11.21 -28.18 18.90
CA ILE A 1067 -9.94 -28.07 18.15
C ILE A 1067 -10.14 -28.51 16.69
N GLN A 1068 -10.83 -29.63 16.46
CA GLN A 1068 -11.15 -30.12 15.12
C GLN A 1068 -12.06 -29.14 14.35
N TRP A 1069 -13.01 -28.51 15.04
CA TRP A 1069 -13.83 -27.46 14.47
C TRP A 1069 -12.98 -26.25 14.05
N CYS A 1070 -12.03 -25.80 14.88
CA CYS A 1070 -11.11 -24.72 14.53
C CYS A 1070 -10.20 -25.07 13.35
N GLU A 1071 -9.72 -26.31 13.26
CA GLU A 1071 -8.94 -26.80 12.11
C GLU A 1071 -9.75 -26.68 10.81
N THR A 1072 -11.02 -27.10 10.85
CA THR A 1072 -11.94 -26.96 9.73
C THR A 1072 -12.17 -25.49 9.36
N ALA A 1073 -12.27 -24.59 10.35
CA ALA A 1073 -12.39 -23.15 10.12
C ALA A 1073 -11.11 -22.55 9.49
N ILE A 1074 -9.92 -23.03 9.87
CA ILE A 1074 -8.64 -22.65 9.23
C ILE A 1074 -8.59 -23.14 7.78
N GLU A 1075 -9.06 -24.35 7.49
CA GLU A 1075 -9.11 -24.90 6.13
C GLU A 1075 -10.07 -24.15 5.21
N ARG A 1076 -11.16 -23.62 5.77
CA ARG A 1076 -12.14 -22.77 5.08
C ARG A 1076 -11.66 -21.34 4.87
N GLU A 1077 -10.48 -20.99 5.40
CA GLU A 1077 -9.94 -19.62 5.45
C GLU A 1077 -10.79 -18.66 6.31
N ASP A 1078 -11.67 -19.19 7.18
CA ASP A 1078 -12.42 -18.39 8.17
C ASP A 1078 -11.49 -17.83 9.25
N LEU A 1079 -10.40 -18.56 9.53
CA LEU A 1079 -9.27 -18.14 10.35
C LEU A 1079 -8.05 -17.88 9.45
N GLY A 1080 -7.38 -16.73 9.64
CA GLY A 1080 -6.27 -16.30 8.79
C GLY A 1080 -5.05 -17.24 8.80
N TYR A 1081 -4.17 -17.10 7.80
CA TYR A 1081 -2.98 -17.96 7.60
C TYR A 1081 -2.14 -18.19 8.86
N HIS A 1082 -2.01 -17.17 9.70
CA HIS A 1082 -1.20 -17.27 10.90
C HIS A 1082 -1.81 -18.11 12.02
N SER A 1083 -3.13 -18.31 12.01
CA SER A 1083 -3.79 -19.27 12.90
C SER A 1083 -3.31 -20.69 12.62
N ARG A 1084 -2.98 -21.03 11.35
CA ARG A 1084 -2.40 -22.34 11.00
C ARG A 1084 -1.03 -22.54 11.62
N GLN A 1085 -0.14 -21.56 11.56
CA GLN A 1085 1.19 -21.66 12.17
C GLN A 1085 1.11 -21.84 13.69
N TYR A 1086 0.20 -21.09 14.33
CA TYR A 1086 -0.07 -21.25 15.76
C TYR A 1086 -0.65 -22.63 16.09
N PHE A 1087 -1.57 -23.12 15.26
CA PHE A 1087 -2.17 -24.46 15.41
C PHE A 1087 -1.12 -25.57 15.30
N GLU A 1088 -0.26 -25.53 14.27
CA GLU A 1088 0.85 -26.47 14.09
C GLU A 1088 1.79 -26.49 15.31
N TRP A 1089 2.05 -25.31 15.88
CA TRP A 1089 2.92 -25.16 17.05
C TRP A 1089 2.30 -25.65 18.37
N LEU A 1090 0.97 -25.71 18.45
CA LEU A 1090 0.24 -26.28 19.59
C LEU A 1090 0.01 -27.80 19.49
N SER A 1091 0.46 -28.45 18.42
CA SER A 1091 0.25 -29.88 18.17
C SER A 1091 0.54 -30.78 19.39
N ASP A 1092 1.67 -30.60 20.08
CA ASP A 1092 2.00 -31.36 21.30
C ASP A 1092 0.98 -31.16 22.45
N THR A 1093 0.45 -29.93 22.58
CA THR A 1093 -0.58 -29.61 23.57
C THR A 1093 -1.90 -30.30 23.22
N PHE A 1094 -2.21 -30.44 21.93
CA PHE A 1094 -3.39 -31.15 21.47
C PHE A 1094 -3.28 -32.66 21.66
N VAL A 1095 -2.08 -33.24 21.46
CA VAL A 1095 -1.80 -34.64 21.81
C VAL A 1095 -2.07 -34.88 23.30
N THR A 1096 -1.57 -33.99 24.17
CA THR A 1096 -1.80 -34.06 25.62
C THR A 1096 -3.28 -33.91 26.00
N ALA A 1097 -4.09 -33.21 25.19
CA ALA A 1097 -5.53 -33.08 25.43
C ALA A 1097 -6.32 -34.30 24.97
N ALA A 1098 -5.83 -34.99 23.93
CA ALA A 1098 -6.42 -36.20 23.38
C ALA A 1098 -6.09 -37.46 24.21
N GLU A 1099 -4.96 -37.46 24.90
CA GLU A 1099 -4.57 -38.44 25.93
C GLU A 1099 -5.26 -38.21 27.29
#